data_AF-A0A7R9AHQ4-F1
#
_entry.id   AF-A0A7R9AHQ4-F1
#
_cell.length_a   1.000
_cell.length_b   1.000
_cell.length_c   1.000
_cell.angle_alpha   90.00
_cell.angle_beta   90.00
_cell.angle_gamma   90.00
#
_symmetry.space_group_name_H-M   'P 1'
#
loop_
_entity.id
_entity.type
_entity.pdbx_description
1 polymer ?
#
loop_
_entity_poly.entity_id
_entity_poly.type
_entity_poly.pdbx_seq_one_letter_code
_entity_poly.pdbx_strand_id
1 'polypeptide(L)'
;LAAELICRDSTTPNDAACQQVIAARLEKMGFTCQTLYFGEGDALVENLWAYKKGADPAGKVLVFAGHTDVVPTGPLEQWTTPPFVPTVRDERLYGRGAADMKSSLAAFVVASEQFVLAYPNHQGSIAFLLTSDEEGPSIHGTVKVCDWLVEKNQNLNYCIVGEPTSVKQMGDMIKNGRRGSLSGKLKIIGKQGHIAYPHLADNPIHAVAPALAELANTVWDQGNDYFPPTTWQISNFHSGTGAGNVIPGQATIDFNFRFASCSTAEDLQARLCRVLDRYKLTYQIDWVLGAKPFLTGEGELIGAMRESIQKHLGVTTELSTTGGTSDGRFIAQICEQVVEFGPINASIHQIDEHIARTGVADMLTAEHLLLEPPSHLLTLGDWVRFANSLFIREKIVYGQGTDNAYDEAVWLVMRTLALDFDQLERFWDNRLADGEQYYLYELLKKRVLKRKPTAYLLKEAWLAGQTFYVDERVIIPRSYLAELMHEEALLPWLPELDEVSNVLELCTGSGCLAIMAAQYYGQALVDAVDISEEALAVAKINVNDYDLTDRVILLQGDLYAPLYDPALPPSRLYDLILCNPPYVNHESMNHLPPEFLHEPRLALDGGADGMALIDTILRKASHFLKPEGILVIELGHERHFFEMRYPNLNPVWLSCAHHDDALPLYLGLIVAQMVYVFHFWVELVHLVQAAFGDQQAIKLVICAVQSGNSICAPNAPPPLSPLHLTETLIMLVVLGLIDVVMISNLLIMVIVGGYETFVSRMYLEEHPDQPEWLSHVNATVLKVKLATAIIGISSVHLLKTFINADSMETKTIVAQTVIHVVFILSAMAIAATDWILTKTAHQAEKS
;
A
#
# COMPACT_ATOMS: atom_id res chain seq x y z
N LEU A 1 17.20 -2.35 4.86
CA LEU A 1 18.38 -1.63 5.39
C LEU A 1 18.21 -1.17 6.84
N ALA A 2 17.29 -0.27 7.20
CA ALA A 2 17.17 0.20 8.59
C ALA A 2 17.08 -0.94 9.63
N ALA A 3 16.18 -1.91 9.42
CA ALA A 3 16.07 -3.10 10.27
C ALA A 3 17.37 -3.93 10.32
N GLU A 4 18.09 -4.04 9.22
CA GLU A 4 19.37 -4.78 9.14
C GLU A 4 20.49 -4.07 9.92
N LEU A 5 20.46 -2.74 9.99
CA LEU A 5 21.37 -1.98 10.84
C LEU A 5 20.96 -2.13 12.31
N ILE A 6 19.66 -2.04 12.62
CA ILE A 6 19.12 -2.13 13.99
C ILE A 6 19.40 -3.50 14.61
N CYS A 7 19.37 -4.59 13.83
CA CYS A 7 19.62 -5.93 14.36
C CYS A 7 21.08 -6.20 14.79
N ARG A 8 21.97 -5.23 14.59
CA ARG A 8 23.37 -5.28 14.99
C ARG A 8 23.55 -4.53 16.29
N ASP A 9 24.01 -5.24 17.32
CA ASP A 9 24.42 -4.64 18.60
C ASP A 9 25.74 -3.89 18.43
N SER A 10 25.61 -2.67 17.91
CA SER A 10 26.68 -1.71 17.73
C SER A 10 26.80 -0.77 18.93
N THR A 11 26.70 -1.30 20.15
CA THR A 11 26.89 -0.45 21.34
C THR A 11 28.29 0.17 21.31
N THR A 12 28.38 1.49 21.53
CA THR A 12 29.62 2.27 21.39
C THR A 12 30.82 1.63 22.12
N PRO A 13 32.02 1.54 21.48
CA PRO A 13 32.38 2.04 20.14
C PRO A 13 32.26 1.00 19.00
N ASN A 14 31.59 -0.14 19.24
CA ASN A 14 31.55 -1.25 18.29
C ASN A 14 30.67 -0.94 17.08
N ASP A 15 31.18 -1.07 15.86
CA ASP A 15 30.38 -0.89 14.64
C ASP A 15 29.43 -2.08 14.36
N ALA A 16 29.80 -3.28 14.84
CA ALA A 16 29.10 -4.53 14.53
C ALA A 16 28.84 -4.75 13.02
N ALA A 17 29.81 -4.31 12.19
CA ALA A 17 29.79 -4.37 10.72
C ALA A 17 28.61 -3.62 10.05
N CYS A 18 28.03 -2.62 10.71
CA CYS A 18 27.07 -1.70 10.11
C CYS A 18 27.69 -0.94 8.93
N GLN A 19 28.91 -0.40 9.09
CA GLN A 19 29.60 0.33 8.03
C GLN A 19 29.93 -0.56 6.83
N GLN A 20 30.20 -1.86 7.04
CA GLN A 20 30.42 -2.81 5.95
C GLN A 20 29.16 -3.04 5.11
N VAL A 21 28.00 -3.14 5.75
CA VAL A 21 26.70 -3.23 5.05
C VAL A 21 26.47 -1.99 4.19
N ILE A 22 26.71 -0.81 4.76
CA ILE A 22 26.55 0.47 4.04
C ILE A 22 27.53 0.57 2.87
N ALA A 23 28.82 0.28 3.10
CA ALA A 23 29.85 0.31 2.07
C ALA A 23 29.51 -0.62 0.90
N ALA A 24 29.10 -1.87 1.18
CA ALA A 24 28.75 -2.85 0.14
C ALA A 24 27.60 -2.39 -0.76
N ARG A 25 26.66 -1.58 -0.24
CA ARG A 25 25.59 -0.98 -1.05
C ARG A 25 26.09 0.20 -1.87
N LEU A 26 26.84 1.11 -1.26
CA LEU A 26 27.37 2.29 -1.93
C LEU A 26 28.38 1.93 -3.04
N GLU A 27 29.21 0.89 -2.84
CA GLU A 27 30.16 0.42 -3.86
C GLU A 27 29.47 -0.03 -5.16
N LYS A 28 28.29 -0.66 -5.08
CA LYS A 28 27.49 -1.03 -6.26
C LYS A 28 27.09 0.19 -7.10
N MET A 29 26.95 1.35 -6.47
CA MET A 29 26.64 2.62 -7.12
C MET A 29 27.90 3.39 -7.56
N GLY A 30 29.08 2.78 -7.43
CA GLY A 30 30.36 3.38 -7.84
C GLY A 30 30.91 4.39 -6.84
N PHE A 31 30.58 4.29 -5.55
CA PHE A 31 31.31 4.98 -4.49
C PHE A 31 32.64 4.27 -4.23
N THR A 32 33.70 5.05 -3.99
CA THR A 32 34.94 4.53 -3.40
C THR A 32 34.81 4.58 -1.88
N CYS A 33 34.80 3.41 -1.24
CA CYS A 33 34.64 3.29 0.21
C CYS A 33 35.99 3.02 0.87
N GLN A 34 36.33 3.80 1.89
CA GLN A 34 37.55 3.64 2.69
C GLN A 34 37.20 3.63 4.18
N THR A 35 37.48 2.51 4.83
CA THR A 35 37.43 2.41 6.29
C THR A 35 38.70 2.98 6.91
N LEU A 36 38.53 3.84 7.92
CA LEU A 36 39.59 4.49 8.68
C LEU A 36 39.48 4.08 10.15
N TYR A 37 40.56 3.52 10.68
CA TYR A 37 40.62 3.05 12.06
C TYR A 37 41.47 3.99 12.89
N PHE A 38 40.95 4.42 14.04
CA PHE A 38 41.67 5.25 15.00
C PHE A 38 41.47 4.72 16.43
N GLY A 39 42.47 4.91 17.28
CA GLY A 39 42.49 4.31 18.62
C GLY A 39 43.12 2.92 18.63
N GLU A 40 43.19 2.30 19.82
CA GLU A 40 43.78 0.97 20.03
C GLU A 40 42.94 0.17 21.04
N GLY A 41 42.95 -1.16 20.90
CA GLY A 41 42.26 -2.07 21.83
C GLY A 41 40.76 -1.78 21.92
N ASP A 42 40.24 -1.70 23.15
CA ASP A 42 38.82 -1.43 23.44
C ASP A 42 38.37 0.01 23.07
N ALA A 43 39.31 0.89 22.72
CA ALA A 43 39.04 2.26 22.26
C ALA A 43 39.19 2.42 20.74
N LEU A 44 39.31 1.31 19.99
CA LEU A 44 39.35 1.33 18.53
C LEU A 44 37.99 1.75 17.98
N VAL A 45 37.98 2.77 17.14
CA VAL A 45 36.79 3.30 16.46
C VAL A 45 36.91 3.08 14.95
N GLU A 46 35.85 2.55 14.36
CA GLU A 46 35.73 2.38 12.91
C GLU A 46 35.02 3.59 12.30
N ASN A 47 35.58 4.12 11.22
CA ASN A 47 34.99 5.23 10.49
C ASN A 47 34.94 4.90 9.00
N LEU A 48 33.91 5.36 8.30
CA LEU A 48 33.75 5.17 6.87
C LEU A 48 33.75 6.51 6.16
N TRP A 49 34.70 6.67 5.23
CA TRP A 49 34.63 7.69 4.18
C TRP A 49 34.24 7.03 2.86
N ALA A 50 33.03 7.26 2.38
CA ALA A 50 32.59 6.81 1.06
C ALA A 50 32.42 8.01 0.13
N TYR A 51 32.99 7.96 -1.07
CA TYR A 51 33.01 9.10 -1.97
C TYR A 51 32.64 8.70 -3.40
N LYS A 52 31.61 9.35 -3.96
CA LYS A 52 31.26 9.28 -5.37
C LYS A 52 31.53 10.61 -6.04
N LYS A 53 32.52 10.60 -6.92
CA LYS A 53 32.91 11.75 -7.71
C LYS A 53 31.84 12.09 -8.75
N GLY A 54 31.45 13.36 -8.81
CA GLY A 54 30.60 13.90 -9.88
C GLY A 54 31.34 14.09 -11.21
N ALA A 55 30.59 14.43 -12.25
CA ALA A 55 31.12 14.69 -13.59
C ALA A 55 32.03 15.93 -13.64
N ASP A 56 31.77 16.94 -12.79
CA ASP A 56 32.60 18.13 -12.67
C ASP A 56 33.58 17.99 -11.49
N PRO A 57 34.90 17.96 -11.73
CA PRO A 57 35.90 17.94 -10.66
C PRO A 57 35.88 19.16 -9.74
N ALA A 58 35.34 20.30 -10.21
CA ALA A 58 35.15 21.52 -9.42
C ALA A 58 33.73 21.62 -8.82
N GLY A 59 32.89 20.59 -9.04
CA GLY A 59 31.54 20.53 -8.51
C GLY A 59 31.50 20.48 -6.98
N LYS A 60 30.42 21.00 -6.41
CA LYS A 60 30.24 21.05 -4.95
C LYS A 60 30.14 19.65 -4.35
N VAL A 61 30.63 19.49 -3.12
CA VAL A 61 30.59 18.22 -2.38
C VAL A 61 29.49 18.28 -1.32
N LEU A 62 28.52 17.38 -1.42
CA LEU A 62 27.49 17.13 -0.40
C LEU A 62 27.88 15.89 0.42
N VAL A 63 27.90 16.02 1.74
CA VAL A 63 28.25 14.96 2.68
C VAL A 63 27.04 14.59 3.53
N PHE A 64 26.68 13.31 3.54
CA PHE A 64 25.81 12.73 4.55
C PHE A 64 26.66 12.24 5.73
N ALA A 65 26.44 12.79 6.91
CA ALA A 65 27.18 12.42 8.12
C ALA A 65 26.26 11.74 9.14
N GLY A 66 26.85 10.87 9.97
CA GLY A 66 26.12 10.20 11.03
C GLY A 66 26.94 9.12 11.71
N HIS A 67 26.30 8.35 12.58
CA HIS A 67 26.97 7.34 13.38
C HIS A 67 26.20 6.01 13.41
N THR A 68 26.97 4.91 13.45
CA THR A 68 26.43 3.54 13.48
C THR A 68 26.31 2.98 14.89
N ASP A 69 27.04 3.56 15.85
CA ASP A 69 26.96 3.17 17.24
C ASP A 69 25.65 3.62 17.89
N VAL A 70 25.32 2.97 18.98
CA VAL A 70 24.11 3.23 19.77
C VAL A 70 24.42 3.22 21.26
N VAL A 71 23.64 3.98 22.04
CA VAL A 71 23.75 3.96 23.50
C VAL A 71 23.32 2.61 24.10
N PRO A 72 23.80 2.25 25.31
CA PRO A 72 23.34 1.05 26.01
C PRO A 72 21.81 0.95 26.12
N THR A 73 21.30 -0.28 26.08
CA THR A 73 19.85 -0.57 26.07
C THR A 73 19.19 -0.41 27.43
N GLY A 74 19.96 -0.46 28.52
CA GLY A 74 19.43 -0.59 29.87
C GLY A 74 18.92 -2.01 30.14
N PRO A 75 18.07 -2.21 31.16
CA PRO A 75 17.60 -3.54 31.54
C PRO A 75 16.70 -4.15 30.45
N LEU A 76 17.11 -5.28 29.88
CA LEU A 76 16.44 -5.92 28.72
C LEU A 76 15.00 -6.34 29.04
N GLU A 77 14.71 -6.68 30.29
CA GLU A 77 13.38 -7.06 30.76
C GLU A 77 12.36 -5.92 30.78
N GLN A 78 12.81 -4.67 30.64
CA GLN A 78 11.94 -3.49 30.56
C GLN A 78 11.56 -3.12 29.12
N TRP A 79 12.20 -3.74 28.14
CA TRP A 79 11.83 -3.58 26.74
C TRP A 79 10.63 -4.47 26.41
N THR A 80 9.65 -3.93 25.68
CA THR A 80 8.52 -4.77 25.26
C THR A 80 8.95 -5.80 24.20
N THR A 81 9.91 -5.42 23.36
CA THR A 81 10.52 -6.28 22.33
C THR A 81 12.04 -6.15 22.43
N PRO A 82 12.82 -7.22 22.24
CA PRO A 82 14.28 -7.14 22.36
C PRO A 82 14.86 -6.00 21.49
N PRO A 83 15.75 -5.15 22.04
CA PRO A 83 16.17 -3.90 21.41
C PRO A 83 16.87 -4.06 20.06
N PHE A 84 17.49 -5.21 19.82
CA PHE A 84 18.16 -5.55 18.55
C PHE A 84 17.36 -6.57 17.72
N VAL A 85 16.07 -6.72 18.01
CA VAL A 85 15.12 -7.45 17.17
C VAL A 85 14.14 -6.40 16.62
N PRO A 86 14.44 -5.81 15.44
CA PRO A 86 13.62 -4.76 14.86
C PRO A 86 12.17 -5.26 14.70
N THR A 87 11.25 -4.64 15.43
CA THR A 87 9.86 -5.11 15.50
C THR A 87 8.91 -4.01 15.08
N VAL A 88 7.99 -4.32 14.17
CA VAL A 88 6.93 -3.38 13.77
C VAL A 88 5.70 -3.59 14.65
N ARG A 89 5.24 -2.52 15.30
CA ARG A 89 4.05 -2.50 16.16
C ARG A 89 3.39 -1.13 16.04
N ASP A 90 2.07 -1.08 15.94
CA ASP A 90 1.30 0.19 15.88
C ASP A 90 1.88 1.21 14.88
N GLU A 91 2.17 0.76 13.65
CA GLU A 91 2.80 1.56 12.58
C GLU A 91 4.14 2.21 12.97
N ARG A 92 4.87 1.63 13.92
CA ARG A 92 6.20 2.08 14.34
C ARG A 92 7.20 0.93 14.29
N LEU A 93 8.42 1.23 13.87
CA LEU A 93 9.56 0.34 13.93
C LEU A 93 10.29 0.58 15.27
N TYR A 94 10.29 -0.42 16.14
CA TYR A 94 10.95 -0.42 17.43
C TYR A 94 12.33 -1.08 17.33
N GLY A 95 13.28 -0.50 18.07
CA GLY A 95 14.63 -1.03 18.25
C GLY A 95 15.60 0.06 18.68
N ARG A 96 16.68 -0.31 19.37
CA ARG A 96 17.75 0.64 19.73
C ARG A 96 18.43 1.14 18.45
N GLY A 97 18.47 2.46 18.30
CA GLY A 97 18.95 3.16 17.11
C GLY A 97 17.93 3.29 15.98
N ALA A 98 16.66 2.91 16.21
CA ALA A 98 15.59 3.10 15.24
C ALA A 98 15.33 4.58 14.92
N ALA A 99 15.40 5.45 15.93
CA ALA A 99 15.35 6.90 15.74
C ALA A 99 16.76 7.49 15.65
N ASP A 100 17.72 6.94 16.40
CA ASP A 100 19.03 7.55 16.62
C ASP A 100 20.23 6.62 16.30
N MET A 101 20.77 6.63 15.08
CA MET A 101 20.23 7.31 13.89
C MET A 101 20.25 6.38 12.67
N LYS A 102 20.13 5.06 12.89
CA LYS A 102 20.28 4.03 11.84
C LYS A 102 19.22 4.12 10.74
N SER A 103 18.02 4.62 11.07
CA SER A 103 17.00 4.89 10.05
C SER A 103 17.39 6.03 9.12
N SER A 104 17.98 7.12 9.64
CA SER A 104 18.52 8.21 8.82
C SER A 104 19.66 7.75 7.93
N LEU A 105 20.57 6.91 8.46
CA LEU A 105 21.63 6.30 7.65
C LEU A 105 21.07 5.47 6.51
N ALA A 106 20.06 4.63 6.81
CA ALA A 106 19.39 3.84 5.78
C ALA A 106 18.73 4.73 4.71
N ALA A 107 18.09 5.83 5.13
CA ALA A 107 17.47 6.78 4.22
C ALA A 107 18.50 7.46 3.31
N PHE A 108 19.62 7.94 3.84
CA PHE A 108 20.67 8.56 3.04
C PHE A 108 21.28 7.61 2.00
N VAL A 109 21.54 6.36 2.39
CA VAL A 109 22.05 5.34 1.46
C VAL A 109 21.07 5.12 0.31
N VAL A 110 19.79 4.88 0.62
CA VAL A 110 18.80 4.59 -0.42
C VAL A 110 18.54 5.81 -1.30
N ALA A 111 18.41 7.00 -0.73
CA ALA A 111 18.29 8.25 -1.50
C ALA A 111 19.48 8.47 -2.45
N SER A 112 20.70 8.12 -2.01
CA SER A 112 21.90 8.21 -2.86
C SER A 112 21.91 7.18 -3.98
N GLU A 113 21.48 5.93 -3.72
CA GLU A 113 21.29 4.91 -4.76
C GLU A 113 20.30 5.39 -5.82
N GLN A 114 19.15 5.92 -5.40
CA GLN A 114 18.14 6.46 -6.30
C GLN A 114 18.67 7.60 -7.16
N PHE A 115 19.29 8.59 -6.51
CA PHE A 115 19.78 9.77 -7.19
C PHE A 115 20.83 9.41 -8.23
N VAL A 116 21.75 8.49 -7.91
CA VAL A 116 22.79 8.04 -8.84
C VAL A 116 22.21 7.27 -10.03
N LEU A 117 21.19 6.43 -9.80
CA LEU A 117 20.53 5.70 -10.88
C LEU A 117 19.74 6.63 -11.81
N ALA A 118 19.05 7.63 -11.26
CA ALA A 118 18.29 8.61 -12.03
C ALA A 118 19.20 9.63 -12.75
N TYR A 119 20.32 10.00 -12.13
CA TYR A 119 21.24 11.04 -12.62
C TYR A 119 22.69 10.53 -12.64
N PRO A 120 23.04 9.56 -13.50
CA PRO A 120 24.37 8.94 -13.49
C PRO A 120 25.52 9.92 -13.80
N ASN A 121 25.22 11.05 -14.45
CA ASN A 121 26.16 12.12 -14.79
C ASN A 121 25.96 13.39 -13.94
N HIS A 122 25.55 13.25 -12.68
CA HIS A 122 25.41 14.37 -11.75
C HIS A 122 26.72 15.17 -11.64
N GLN A 123 26.62 16.51 -11.54
CA GLN A 123 27.79 17.39 -11.62
C GLN A 123 28.62 17.42 -10.33
N GLY A 124 27.95 17.62 -9.18
CA GLY A 124 28.60 17.64 -7.86
C GLY A 124 28.92 16.24 -7.33
N SER A 125 29.70 16.15 -6.26
CA SER A 125 30.06 14.86 -5.64
C SER A 125 29.22 14.58 -4.40
N ILE A 126 29.00 13.30 -4.11
CA ILE A 126 28.28 12.83 -2.91
C ILE A 126 29.25 12.05 -2.04
N ALA A 127 29.23 12.29 -0.73
CA ALA A 127 30.05 11.57 0.22
C ALA A 127 29.28 11.12 1.46
N PHE A 128 29.78 10.10 2.12
CA PHE A 128 29.37 9.69 3.45
C PHE A 128 30.55 9.78 4.40
N LEU A 129 30.32 10.36 5.58
CA LEU A 129 31.25 10.40 6.71
C LEU A 129 30.55 9.74 7.91
N LEU A 130 30.87 8.47 8.15
CA LEU A 130 30.24 7.71 9.24
C LEU A 130 31.26 7.33 10.31
N THR A 131 30.82 7.28 11.57
CA THR A 131 31.64 6.86 12.71
C THR A 131 30.92 5.81 13.57
N SER A 132 31.67 5.05 14.36
CA SER A 132 31.14 4.13 15.38
C SER A 132 31.36 4.63 16.81
N ASP A 133 31.64 5.93 17.01
CA ASP A 133 31.77 6.55 18.34
C ASP A 133 31.37 8.03 18.29
N GLU A 134 30.06 8.29 18.17
CA GLU A 134 29.49 9.62 18.44
C GLU A 134 29.08 9.72 19.92
N GLU A 135 28.37 8.71 20.40
CA GLU A 135 27.68 8.68 21.71
C GLU A 135 28.63 8.50 22.89
N GLY A 136 29.86 8.09 22.61
CA GLY A 136 30.91 7.87 23.60
C GLY A 136 31.80 9.10 23.78
N PRO A 137 33.12 8.91 23.95
CA PRO A 137 34.05 10.03 24.08
C PRO A 137 34.22 10.86 22.79
N SER A 138 33.92 10.28 21.62
CA SER A 138 34.08 10.89 20.28
C SER A 138 35.47 11.51 20.01
N ILE A 139 36.53 10.90 20.55
CA ILE A 139 37.93 11.36 20.37
C ILE A 139 38.67 10.68 19.21
N HIS A 140 38.15 9.54 18.75
CA HIS A 140 38.69 8.73 17.66
C HIS A 140 37.71 8.60 16.48
N GLY A 141 36.51 9.16 16.61
CA GLY A 141 35.48 9.17 15.57
C GLY A 141 35.65 10.27 14.53
N THR A 142 34.54 10.96 14.24
CA THR A 142 34.44 12.01 13.19
C THR A 142 35.53 13.07 13.27
N VAL A 143 35.98 13.47 14.47
CA VAL A 143 37.06 14.45 14.63
C VAL A 143 38.36 14.01 13.92
N LYS A 144 38.72 12.72 13.98
CA LYS A 144 39.92 12.19 13.33
C LYS A 144 39.74 12.03 11.82
N VAL A 145 38.52 11.75 11.37
CA VAL A 145 38.21 11.78 9.94
C VAL A 145 38.33 13.21 9.39
N CYS A 146 37.89 14.21 10.14
CA CYS A 146 38.06 15.62 9.76
C CYS A 146 39.54 16.01 9.67
N ASP A 147 40.37 15.63 10.67
CA ASP A 147 41.83 15.82 10.62
C ASP A 147 42.42 15.20 9.34
N TRP A 148 42.03 13.96 9.02
CA TRP A 148 42.49 13.25 7.82
C TRP A 148 42.03 13.91 6.51
N LEU A 149 40.79 14.41 6.43
CA LEU A 149 40.27 15.11 5.26
C LEU A 149 41.02 16.43 4.99
N VAL A 150 41.39 17.15 6.05
CA VAL A 150 42.24 18.34 5.95
C VAL A 150 43.62 17.98 5.40
N GLU A 151 44.24 16.91 5.89
CA GLU A 151 45.52 16.42 5.36
C GLU A 151 45.41 16.01 3.88
N LYS A 152 44.26 15.48 3.45
CA LYS A 152 43.97 15.15 2.05
C LYS A 152 43.59 16.35 1.18
N ASN A 153 43.48 17.55 1.76
CA ASN A 153 42.96 18.75 1.09
C ASN A 153 41.58 18.53 0.45
N GLN A 154 40.72 17.74 1.11
CA GLN A 154 39.36 17.49 0.65
C GLN A 154 38.43 18.59 1.18
N ASN A 155 37.94 19.45 0.28
CA ASN A 155 36.97 20.49 0.62
C ASN A 155 35.55 19.93 0.65
N LEU A 156 34.73 20.43 1.59
CA LEU A 156 33.32 20.07 1.76
C LEU A 156 32.46 21.33 1.66
N ASN A 157 31.40 21.32 0.85
CA ASN A 157 30.52 22.49 0.71
C ASN A 157 29.27 22.36 1.58
N TYR A 158 28.66 21.18 1.58
CA TYR A 158 27.42 20.92 2.30
C TYR A 158 27.55 19.67 3.14
N CYS A 159 27.01 19.70 4.36
CA CYS A 159 26.86 18.52 5.18
C CYS A 159 25.46 18.46 5.78
N ILE A 160 24.83 17.30 5.65
CA ILE A 160 23.59 16.94 6.33
C ILE A 160 23.93 15.84 7.33
N VAL A 161 23.84 16.16 8.63
CA VAL A 161 23.98 15.18 9.71
C VAL A 161 22.61 14.57 9.99
N GLY A 162 22.50 13.25 9.96
CA GLY A 162 21.21 12.54 10.04
C GLY A 162 20.60 12.42 11.44
N GLU A 163 21.02 13.26 12.38
CA GLU A 163 20.50 13.28 13.75
C GLU A 163 18.98 13.48 13.79
N PRO A 164 18.28 12.89 14.77
CA PRO A 164 16.86 13.11 14.95
C PRO A 164 16.59 14.54 15.46
N THR A 165 15.89 15.32 14.63
CA THR A 165 15.72 16.76 14.82
C THR A 165 14.26 17.20 14.90
N SER A 166 13.36 16.41 14.31
CA SER A 166 11.93 16.70 14.30
C SER A 166 11.32 16.55 15.70
N VAL A 167 10.24 17.29 15.98
CA VAL A 167 9.62 17.33 17.31
C VAL A 167 8.27 16.62 17.35
N LYS A 168 7.33 17.05 16.50
CA LYS A 168 5.95 16.54 16.46
C LYS A 168 5.68 15.77 15.18
N GLN A 169 6.22 16.24 14.07
CA GLN A 169 6.05 15.64 12.75
C GLN A 169 7.37 15.74 11.98
N MET A 170 7.60 14.80 11.07
CA MET A 170 8.79 14.80 10.23
C MET A 170 8.94 16.15 9.51
N GLY A 171 10.13 16.76 9.61
CA GLY A 171 10.46 18.01 8.89
C GLY A 171 9.95 19.31 9.52
N ASP A 172 9.33 19.26 10.70
CA ASP A 172 8.96 20.49 11.42
C ASP A 172 10.17 21.31 11.90
N MET A 173 11.34 20.68 12.07
CA MET A 173 12.54 21.33 12.58
C MET A 173 13.81 20.78 11.93
N ILE A 174 14.74 21.67 11.58
CA ILE A 174 16.13 21.35 11.25
C ILE A 174 17.07 22.08 12.21
N LYS A 175 18.22 21.48 12.52
CA LYS A 175 19.23 22.19 13.31
C LYS A 175 20.24 22.84 12.41
N ASN A 176 20.33 24.17 12.45
CA ASN A 176 21.33 24.91 11.70
C ASN A 176 22.55 25.28 12.55
N GLY A 177 22.63 24.79 13.77
CA GLY A 177 23.75 25.05 14.68
C GLY A 177 23.53 24.39 16.03
N ARG A 178 24.59 24.31 16.83
CA ARG A 178 24.54 23.81 18.21
C ARG A 178 25.39 24.67 19.13
N ARG A 179 25.02 24.69 20.41
CA ARG A 179 25.80 25.36 21.47
C ARG A 179 27.10 24.60 21.72
N GLY A 180 28.14 25.31 22.12
CA GLY A 180 29.36 24.72 22.66
C GLY A 180 29.11 24.06 24.01
N SER A 181 30.03 23.17 24.40
CA SER A 181 30.03 22.49 25.70
C SER A 181 31.41 22.65 26.33
N LEU A 182 31.47 23.29 27.49
CA LEU A 182 32.69 23.46 28.27
C LEU A 182 32.44 22.95 29.69
N SER A 183 33.09 21.85 30.05
CA SER A 183 33.00 21.27 31.39
C SER A 183 34.20 21.65 32.24
N GLY A 184 33.99 21.77 33.55
CA GLY A 184 35.05 22.02 34.50
C GLY A 184 34.88 21.18 35.77
N LYS A 185 35.99 20.65 36.25
CA LYS A 185 36.10 19.99 37.56
C LYS A 185 36.84 20.91 38.52
N LEU A 186 36.07 21.64 39.33
CA LEU A 186 36.57 22.60 40.31
C LEU A 186 36.83 21.93 41.65
N LYS A 187 38.06 22.02 42.13
CA LYS A 187 38.48 21.55 43.44
C LYS A 187 38.83 22.73 44.33
N ILE A 188 38.04 22.97 45.36
CA ILE A 188 38.30 23.98 46.41
C ILE A 188 39.13 23.34 47.52
N ILE A 189 40.20 24.01 47.90
CA ILE A 189 41.14 23.57 48.93
C ILE A 189 40.85 24.32 50.22
N GLY A 190 40.59 23.57 51.29
CA GLY A 190 40.46 24.07 52.66
C GLY A 190 41.43 23.36 53.59
N LYS A 191 41.07 23.23 54.87
CA LYS A 191 41.88 22.56 55.88
C LYS A 191 40.99 21.71 56.78
N GLN A 192 41.21 20.40 56.74
CA GLN A 192 40.45 19.43 57.53
C GLN A 192 40.67 19.64 59.03
N GLY A 193 39.63 19.46 59.82
CA GLY A 193 39.71 19.52 61.28
C GLY A 193 38.45 19.01 61.98
N HIS A 194 38.46 18.95 63.30
CA HIS A 194 37.28 18.54 64.06
C HIS A 194 36.27 19.70 64.12
N ILE A 195 34.98 19.41 63.90
CA ILE A 195 33.90 20.41 63.82
C ILE A 195 33.75 21.31 65.06
N ALA A 196 34.17 20.83 66.25
CA ALA A 196 34.11 21.59 67.50
C ALA A 196 35.21 22.66 67.60
N TYR A 197 36.25 22.60 66.75
CA TYR A 197 37.36 23.55 66.72
C TYR A 197 37.48 24.20 65.33
N PRO A 198 36.43 24.91 64.86
CA PRO A 198 36.40 25.43 63.49
C PRO A 198 37.50 26.45 63.22
N HIS A 199 38.02 27.14 64.24
CA HIS A 199 39.11 28.11 64.12
C HIS A 199 40.48 27.48 63.77
N LEU A 200 40.63 26.15 63.86
CA LEU A 200 41.83 25.42 63.45
C LEU A 200 41.71 24.80 62.04
N ALA A 201 40.51 24.87 61.47
CA ALA A 201 40.12 24.32 60.17
C ALA A 201 39.75 25.45 59.21
N ASP A 202 39.60 25.12 57.93
CA ASP A 202 39.04 26.01 56.92
C ASP A 202 38.05 25.19 56.11
N ASN A 203 36.77 25.54 56.20
CA ASN A 203 35.71 24.73 55.63
C ASN A 203 35.48 25.15 54.16
N PRO A 204 35.89 24.33 53.18
CA PRO A 204 35.80 24.67 51.77
C PRO A 204 34.35 24.83 51.29
N ILE A 205 33.39 24.15 51.95
CA ILE A 205 31.96 24.27 51.63
C ILE A 205 31.46 25.67 52.00
N HIS A 206 31.81 26.15 53.20
CA HIS A 206 31.39 27.48 53.64
C HIS A 206 32.08 28.58 52.84
N ALA A 207 33.36 28.39 52.49
CA ALA A 207 34.13 29.35 51.71
C ALA A 207 33.56 29.51 50.28
N VAL A 208 33.23 28.40 49.61
CA VAL A 208 32.75 28.44 48.20
C VAL A 208 31.28 28.83 48.07
N ALA A 209 30.44 28.62 49.10
CA ALA A 209 29.01 28.90 49.06
C ALA A 209 28.62 30.28 48.47
N PRO A 210 29.20 31.42 48.90
CA PRO A 210 28.86 32.71 48.31
C PRO A 210 29.32 32.85 46.84
N ALA A 211 30.44 32.24 46.46
CA ALA A 211 30.91 32.24 45.07
C ALA A 211 29.96 31.45 44.16
N LEU A 212 29.45 30.30 44.63
CA LEU A 212 28.45 29.52 43.88
C LEU A 212 27.13 30.28 43.74
N ALA A 213 26.72 31.00 44.78
CA ALA A 213 25.53 31.84 44.70
C ALA A 213 25.70 32.95 43.64
N GLU A 214 26.88 33.56 43.52
CA GLU A 214 27.16 34.53 42.46
C GLU A 214 27.20 33.86 41.07
N LEU A 215 27.89 32.73 40.91
CA LEU A 215 27.99 32.00 39.64
C LEU A 215 26.63 31.53 39.13
N ALA A 216 25.78 30.99 40.02
CA ALA A 216 24.43 30.53 39.68
C ALA A 216 23.49 31.66 39.24
N ASN A 217 23.72 32.89 39.72
CA ASN A 217 22.96 34.08 39.34
C ASN A 217 23.64 34.92 38.24
N THR A 218 24.79 34.49 37.73
CA THR A 218 25.51 35.22 36.69
C THR A 218 24.82 35.06 35.36
N VAL A 219 24.48 36.18 34.73
CA VAL A 219 24.08 36.21 33.32
C VAL A 219 25.34 36.20 32.46
N TRP A 220 25.57 35.09 31.76
CA TRP A 220 26.78 34.90 30.97
C TRP A 220 26.74 35.70 29.68
N ASP A 221 25.62 35.67 28.97
CA ASP A 221 25.31 36.54 27.84
C ASP A 221 23.79 36.64 27.67
N GLN A 222 23.32 37.32 26.62
CA GLN A 222 21.89 37.48 26.31
C GLN A 222 21.46 36.58 25.14
N GLY A 223 22.31 35.65 24.69
CA GLY A 223 22.10 34.93 23.44
C GLY A 223 22.15 35.84 22.21
N ASN A 224 21.53 35.39 21.12
CA ASN A 224 21.31 36.15 19.87
C ASN A 224 20.10 35.60 19.11
N ASP A 225 19.88 36.04 17.87
CA ASP A 225 18.74 35.62 17.04
C ASP A 225 18.67 34.10 16.81
N TYR A 226 19.79 33.38 16.97
CA TYR A 226 19.88 31.94 16.73
C TYR A 226 20.05 31.11 18.00
N PHE A 227 20.63 31.67 19.06
CA PHE A 227 20.97 30.95 20.28
C PHE A 227 20.31 31.53 21.53
N PRO A 228 19.80 30.68 22.43
CA PRO A 228 19.42 31.13 23.76
C PRO A 228 20.68 31.54 24.57
N PRO A 229 20.49 32.25 25.71
CA PRO A 229 21.59 32.62 26.59
C PRO A 229 22.45 31.43 27.04
N THR A 230 23.75 31.67 27.19
CA THR A 230 24.70 30.71 27.77
C THR A 230 24.29 30.34 29.19
N THR A 231 24.24 29.04 29.47
CA THR A 231 23.87 28.50 30.79
C THR A 231 25.07 27.86 31.48
N TRP A 232 25.18 28.06 32.79
CA TRP A 232 26.12 27.36 33.66
C TRP A 232 25.36 26.53 34.68
N GLN A 233 25.70 25.25 34.81
CA GLN A 233 25.01 24.31 35.69
C GLN A 233 26.00 23.44 36.45
N ILE A 234 25.78 23.26 37.75
CA ILE A 234 26.53 22.29 38.58
C ILE A 234 25.87 20.92 38.40
N SER A 235 26.64 19.93 37.96
CA SER A 235 26.17 18.55 37.82
C SER A 235 26.43 17.73 39.08
N ASN A 236 27.56 17.95 39.77
CA ASN A 236 27.91 17.23 40.98
C ASN A 236 28.57 18.15 42.02
N PHE A 237 28.32 17.85 43.31
CA PHE A 237 29.01 18.48 44.43
C PHE A 237 29.36 17.40 45.46
N HIS A 238 30.65 17.21 45.72
CA HIS A 238 31.14 16.23 46.70
C HIS A 238 32.10 16.88 47.70
N SER A 239 31.85 16.64 49.00
CA SER A 239 32.75 17.05 50.08
C SER A 239 32.44 16.24 51.34
N GLY A 240 33.42 16.11 52.25
CA GLY A 240 33.28 15.33 53.47
C GLY A 240 33.90 13.93 53.39
N THR A 241 34.17 13.36 54.56
CA THR A 241 34.70 12.00 54.72
C THR A 241 33.61 10.98 55.06
N GLY A 242 32.37 11.43 55.22
CA GLY A 242 31.25 10.66 55.78
C GLY A 242 31.11 10.77 57.31
N ALA A 243 32.10 11.30 58.03
CA ALA A 243 32.03 11.49 59.47
C ALA A 243 31.32 12.82 59.84
N GLY A 244 30.30 12.76 60.71
CA GLY A 244 29.50 13.92 61.11
C GLY A 244 30.21 14.96 62.00
N ASN A 245 31.43 14.67 62.47
CA ASN A 245 32.20 15.54 63.36
C ASN A 245 33.49 16.10 62.72
N VAL A 246 33.66 15.98 61.40
CA VAL A 246 34.85 16.41 60.67
C VAL A 246 34.48 17.50 59.65
N ILE A 247 35.18 18.63 59.71
CA ILE A 247 35.18 19.66 58.66
C ILE A 247 36.08 19.15 57.52
N PRO A 248 35.61 19.12 56.26
CA PRO A 248 36.39 18.58 55.15
C PRO A 248 37.58 19.46 54.78
N GLY A 249 38.63 18.85 54.23
CA GLY A 249 39.78 19.57 53.68
C GLY A 249 39.65 20.00 52.22
N GLN A 250 38.64 19.51 51.50
CA GLN A 250 38.39 19.88 50.10
C GLN A 250 36.91 19.74 49.73
N ALA A 251 36.49 20.45 48.68
CA ALA A 251 35.20 20.25 48.01
C ALA A 251 35.42 20.17 46.48
N THR A 252 34.81 19.19 45.84
CA THR A 252 34.89 18.99 44.38
C THR A 252 33.53 19.27 43.77
N ILE A 253 33.52 20.08 42.71
CA ILE A 253 32.32 20.55 42.02
C ILE A 253 32.52 20.32 40.53
N ASP A 254 31.67 19.50 39.93
CA ASP A 254 31.64 19.32 38.50
C ASP A 254 30.54 20.22 37.93
N PHE A 255 30.86 20.96 36.87
CA PHE A 255 29.91 21.87 36.23
C PHE A 255 30.07 21.86 34.70
N ASN A 256 29.06 22.38 34.01
CA ASN A 256 29.06 22.50 32.56
C ASN A 256 28.49 23.86 32.10
N PHE A 257 29.13 24.43 31.09
CA PHE A 257 28.59 25.50 30.26
C PHE A 257 28.01 24.92 28.98
N ARG A 258 26.76 25.29 28.66
CA ARG A 258 26.23 25.22 27.30
C ARG A 258 26.21 26.64 26.75
N PHE A 259 27.13 26.94 25.83
CA PHE A 259 27.42 28.32 25.45
C PHE A 259 27.17 28.63 23.98
N ALA A 260 26.64 29.83 23.74
CA ALA A 260 26.32 30.36 22.42
C ALA A 260 27.54 30.99 21.73
N SER A 261 27.41 31.37 20.45
CA SER A 261 28.48 32.01 19.68
C SER A 261 28.89 33.40 20.18
N CYS A 262 28.09 34.02 21.05
CA CYS A 262 28.42 35.29 21.72
C CYS A 262 29.42 35.15 22.88
N SER A 263 29.71 33.92 23.32
CA SER A 263 30.72 33.62 24.33
C SER A 263 31.81 32.71 23.75
N THR A 264 33.05 32.86 24.24
CA THR A 264 34.14 31.92 23.94
C THR A 264 34.49 31.11 25.18
N ALA A 265 35.06 29.93 24.99
CA ALA A 265 35.50 29.09 26.11
C ALA A 265 36.49 29.85 27.01
N GLU A 266 37.42 30.59 26.40
CA GLU A 266 38.44 31.37 27.11
C GLU A 266 37.83 32.50 27.95
N ASP A 267 36.81 33.20 27.44
CA ASP A 267 36.13 34.26 28.21
C ASP A 267 35.35 33.67 29.41
N LEU A 268 34.64 32.56 29.19
CA LEU A 268 33.87 31.89 30.25
C LEU A 268 34.79 31.39 31.37
N GLN A 269 35.91 30.76 31.01
CA GLN A 269 36.95 30.35 31.96
C GLN A 269 37.46 31.54 32.77
N ALA A 270 37.87 32.63 32.08
CA ALA A 270 38.40 33.82 32.73
C ALA A 270 37.38 34.50 33.65
N ARG A 271 36.09 34.52 33.28
CA ARG A 271 35.01 35.09 34.10
C ARG A 271 34.73 34.26 35.34
N LEU A 272 34.66 32.95 35.21
CA LEU A 272 34.46 32.06 36.36
C LEU A 272 35.63 32.19 37.35
N CYS A 273 36.88 32.15 36.87
CA CYS A 273 38.07 32.35 37.70
C CYS A 273 38.05 33.70 38.42
N ARG A 274 37.66 34.79 37.73
CA ARG A 274 37.51 36.13 38.35
C ARG A 274 36.51 36.16 39.51
N VAL A 275 35.44 35.37 39.45
CA VAL A 275 34.49 35.25 40.58
C VAL A 275 35.17 34.54 41.75
N LEU A 276 35.81 33.38 41.50
CA LEU A 276 36.50 32.61 42.55
C LEU A 276 37.62 33.42 43.23
N ASP A 277 38.40 34.17 42.45
CA ASP A 277 39.49 35.01 42.95
C ASP A 277 38.97 36.15 43.85
N ARG A 278 37.79 36.72 43.54
CA ARG A 278 37.16 37.77 44.34
C ARG A 278 36.80 37.28 45.74
N TYR A 279 36.38 36.03 45.86
CA TYR A 279 36.12 35.36 47.15
C TYR A 279 37.38 34.81 47.81
N LYS A 280 38.57 35.05 47.24
CA LYS A 280 39.88 34.66 47.77
C LYS A 280 40.01 33.14 48.01
N LEU A 281 39.39 32.35 47.15
CA LEU A 281 39.43 30.89 47.24
C LEU A 281 40.78 30.36 46.76
N THR A 282 41.24 29.27 47.37
CA THR A 282 42.35 28.47 46.82
C THR A 282 41.76 27.27 46.08
N TYR A 283 42.05 27.15 44.79
CA TYR A 283 41.37 26.17 43.94
C TYR A 283 42.25 25.64 42.80
N GLN A 284 41.82 24.52 42.24
CA GLN A 284 42.29 23.96 40.97
C GLN A 284 41.07 23.71 40.08
N ILE A 285 41.18 23.96 38.77
CA ILE A 285 40.15 23.59 37.79
C ILE A 285 40.80 22.81 36.66
N ASP A 286 40.26 21.63 36.38
CA ASP A 286 40.57 20.88 35.18
C ASP A 286 39.45 21.15 34.16
N TRP A 287 39.79 21.78 33.04
CA TRP A 287 38.85 22.18 31.99
C TRP A 287 38.83 21.20 30.83
N VAL A 288 37.64 20.92 30.30
CA VAL A 288 37.44 20.10 29.10
C VAL A 288 36.51 20.85 28.15
N LEU A 289 37.06 21.32 27.03
CA LEU A 289 36.26 21.86 25.93
C LEU A 289 35.75 20.69 25.09
N GLY A 290 34.49 20.30 25.30
CA GLY A 290 33.86 19.21 24.56
C GLY A 290 33.40 19.62 23.16
N ALA A 291 32.91 20.85 23.00
CA ALA A 291 32.43 21.35 21.72
C ALA A 291 32.54 22.88 21.61
N LYS A 292 32.89 23.37 20.41
CA LYS A 292 32.71 24.79 20.05
C LYS A 292 31.30 24.99 19.47
N PRO A 293 30.67 26.17 19.67
CA PRO A 293 29.42 26.48 18.99
C PRO A 293 29.66 26.59 17.49
N PHE A 294 28.71 26.10 16.69
CA PHE A 294 28.71 26.29 15.24
C PHE A 294 27.33 26.76 14.78
N LEU A 295 27.31 27.52 13.70
CA LEU A 295 26.09 28.07 13.12
C LEU A 295 26.25 28.20 11.61
N THR A 296 25.28 27.64 10.90
CA THR A 296 25.05 27.84 9.47
C THR A 296 23.96 28.88 9.33
N GLY A 297 24.32 30.03 8.76
CA GLY A 297 23.36 31.07 8.40
C GLY A 297 22.47 30.65 7.24
N GLU A 298 21.53 31.51 6.84
CA GLU A 298 20.72 31.30 5.64
C GLU A 298 21.63 31.12 4.41
N GLY A 299 21.31 30.14 3.55
CA GLY A 299 22.16 29.74 2.45
C GLY A 299 21.51 28.69 1.54
N GLU A 300 22.25 28.28 0.51
CA GLU A 300 21.75 27.33 -0.51
C GLU A 300 21.27 26.01 0.09
N LEU A 301 21.96 25.47 1.11
CA LEU A 301 21.58 24.19 1.72
C LEU A 301 20.26 24.29 2.48
N ILE A 302 20.13 25.30 3.34
CA ILE A 302 18.89 25.55 4.09
C ILE A 302 17.72 25.83 3.13
N GLY A 303 17.96 26.62 2.08
CA GLY A 303 16.96 26.90 1.04
C GLY A 303 16.47 25.62 0.37
N ALA A 304 17.39 24.79 -0.13
CA ALA A 304 17.07 23.52 -0.77
C ALA A 304 16.33 22.55 0.16
N MET A 305 16.73 22.48 1.44
CA MET A 305 16.06 21.63 2.43
C MET A 305 14.64 22.09 2.73
N ARG A 306 14.42 23.39 2.96
CA ARG A 306 13.08 23.94 3.19
C ARG A 306 12.17 23.71 1.99
N GLU A 307 12.66 23.94 0.78
CA GLU A 307 11.89 23.68 -0.44
C GLU A 307 11.52 22.20 -0.56
N SER A 308 12.49 21.31 -0.32
CA SER A 308 12.26 19.86 -0.36
C SER A 308 11.25 19.41 0.70
N ILE A 309 11.41 19.84 1.95
CA ILE A 309 10.48 19.52 3.05
C ILE A 309 9.08 20.07 2.75
N GLN A 310 8.96 21.32 2.30
CA GLN A 310 7.66 21.90 1.96
C GLN A 310 6.99 21.17 0.79
N LYS A 311 7.76 20.79 -0.23
CA LYS A 311 7.27 20.08 -1.41
C LYS A 311 6.79 18.66 -1.08
N HIS A 312 7.55 17.94 -0.25
CA HIS A 312 7.33 16.51 -0.04
C HIS A 312 6.53 16.19 1.23
N LEU A 313 6.65 17.00 2.27
CA LEU A 313 5.97 16.80 3.55
C LEU A 313 4.86 17.83 3.80
N GLY A 314 4.79 18.91 3.01
CA GLY A 314 3.81 19.98 3.21
C GLY A 314 4.04 20.81 4.48
N VAL A 315 5.21 20.67 5.12
CA VAL A 315 5.53 21.26 6.42
C VAL A 315 6.39 22.51 6.26
N THR A 316 6.08 23.54 7.03
CA THR A 316 6.97 24.70 7.20
C THR A 316 8.01 24.40 8.28
N THR A 317 9.29 24.38 7.90
CA THR A 317 10.41 24.01 8.77
C THR A 317 10.94 25.18 9.61
N GLU A 318 11.06 24.95 10.91
CA GLU A 318 11.75 25.84 11.86
C GLU A 318 13.28 25.60 11.87
N LEU A 319 14.08 26.66 11.89
CA LEU A 319 15.52 26.56 12.19
C LEU A 319 15.72 26.64 13.69
N SER A 320 16.51 25.73 14.25
CA SER A 320 16.74 25.69 15.68
C SER A 320 18.18 25.37 16.04
N THR A 321 18.65 25.88 17.18
CA THR A 321 19.94 25.50 17.80
C THR A 321 19.77 24.80 19.15
N THR A 322 18.54 24.45 19.48
CA THR A 322 18.13 23.84 20.75
C THR A 322 18.61 22.39 20.87
N GLY A 323 18.63 21.87 22.11
CA GLY A 323 19.04 20.50 22.41
C GLY A 323 20.52 20.35 22.78
N GLY A 324 21.04 19.13 22.63
CA GLY A 324 22.43 18.72 22.83
C GLY A 324 23.40 19.22 21.75
N THR A 325 24.38 18.40 21.36
CA THR A 325 25.30 18.64 20.23
C THR A 325 25.27 17.42 19.32
N SER A 326 25.93 17.49 18.17
CA SER A 326 26.22 16.37 17.27
C SER A 326 27.68 16.45 16.80
N ASP A 327 28.15 15.47 16.04
CA ASP A 327 29.43 15.53 15.34
C ASP A 327 29.53 16.61 14.25
N GLY A 328 28.41 17.29 13.93
CA GLY A 328 28.42 18.52 13.14
C GLY A 328 29.38 19.59 13.68
N ARG A 329 29.67 19.58 15.00
CA ARG A 329 30.66 20.46 15.65
C ARG A 329 32.10 20.32 15.10
N PHE A 330 32.46 19.14 14.59
CA PHE A 330 33.75 18.89 13.98
C PHE A 330 33.73 19.23 12.50
N ILE A 331 32.68 18.78 11.80
CA ILE A 331 32.52 18.96 10.36
C ILE A 331 32.38 20.45 9.99
N ALA A 332 31.71 21.25 10.82
CA ALA A 332 31.56 22.69 10.60
C ALA A 332 32.88 23.47 10.63
N GLN A 333 33.99 22.88 11.06
CA GLN A 333 35.31 23.50 10.98
C GLN A 333 35.94 23.37 9.59
N ILE A 334 35.45 22.45 8.76
CA ILE A 334 36.00 22.11 7.44
C ILE A 334 34.95 22.14 6.32
N CYS A 335 33.69 22.48 6.64
CA CYS A 335 32.56 22.51 5.73
C CYS A 335 31.85 23.86 5.80
N GLU A 336 31.45 24.41 4.65
CA GLU A 336 30.84 25.74 4.54
C GLU A 336 29.44 25.81 5.18
N GLN A 337 28.61 24.79 4.97
CA GLN A 337 27.24 24.74 5.50
C GLN A 337 26.94 23.37 6.08
N VAL A 338 26.64 23.33 7.39
CA VAL A 338 26.29 22.10 8.12
C VAL A 338 24.91 22.26 8.73
N VAL A 339 24.04 21.30 8.45
CA VAL A 339 22.69 21.23 9.02
C VAL A 339 22.42 19.82 9.51
N GLU A 340 21.53 19.68 10.48
CA GLU A 340 21.07 18.39 10.96
C GLU A 340 19.60 18.22 10.61
N PHE A 341 19.26 17.02 10.12
CA PHE A 341 17.90 16.67 9.72
C PHE A 341 17.66 15.17 9.88
N GLY A 342 16.56 14.83 10.52
CA GLY A 342 16.22 13.46 10.83
C GLY A 342 14.86 13.34 11.52
N PRO A 343 14.53 12.14 12.02
CA PRO A 343 13.19 11.82 12.48
C PRO A 343 12.86 12.49 13.82
N ILE A 344 11.68 12.17 14.34
CA ILE A 344 11.24 12.64 15.66
C ILE A 344 12.19 12.12 16.73
N ASN A 345 12.67 13.01 17.60
CA ASN A 345 13.65 12.66 18.64
C ASN A 345 13.05 12.26 19.99
N ALA A 346 11.73 12.12 20.09
CA ALA A 346 11.05 11.93 21.37
C ALA A 346 11.45 10.65 22.13
N SER A 347 11.88 9.60 21.44
CA SER A 347 12.21 8.29 22.03
C SER A 347 13.70 7.97 22.09
N ILE A 348 14.58 8.88 21.66
CA ILE A 348 16.02 8.61 21.64
C ILE A 348 16.53 8.37 23.06
N HIS A 349 17.51 7.46 23.18
CA HIS A 349 18.15 7.05 24.44
C HIS A 349 17.22 6.44 25.50
N GLN A 350 15.97 6.11 25.12
CA GLN A 350 14.98 5.51 26.02
C GLN A 350 14.76 4.03 25.71
N ILE A 351 14.07 3.33 26.62
CA ILE A 351 13.49 2.01 26.35
C ILE A 351 12.37 2.15 25.31
N ASP A 352 12.15 1.10 24.51
CA ASP A 352 11.16 1.10 23.42
C ASP A 352 11.36 2.28 22.44
N GLU A 353 12.62 2.62 22.16
CA GLU A 353 12.97 3.55 21.08
C GLU A 353 12.34 3.11 19.76
N HIS A 354 11.75 4.07 19.03
CA HIS A 354 11.02 3.78 17.82
C HIS A 354 10.97 4.95 16.85
N ILE A 355 10.63 4.64 15.61
CA ILE A 355 10.31 5.60 14.56
C ILE A 355 8.98 5.22 13.91
N ALA A 356 8.18 6.20 13.49
CA ALA A 356 7.01 5.93 12.67
C ALA A 356 7.44 5.24 11.36
N ARG A 357 6.68 4.22 10.93
CA ARG A 357 6.93 3.52 9.68
C ARG A 357 6.80 4.47 8.49
N THR A 358 5.84 5.39 8.53
CA THR A 358 5.78 6.49 7.57
C THR A 358 7.04 7.33 7.68
N GLY A 359 7.56 7.66 8.87
CA GLY A 359 8.80 8.43 9.04
C GLY A 359 10.04 7.88 8.29
N VAL A 360 10.16 6.54 8.11
CA VAL A 360 11.22 5.93 7.28
C VAL A 360 10.96 6.09 5.78
N ALA A 361 9.68 6.09 5.36
CA ALA A 361 9.22 6.34 3.99
C ALA A 361 8.99 7.84 3.67
N ASP A 362 8.82 8.70 4.67
CA ASP A 362 8.62 10.14 4.52
C ASP A 362 9.98 10.81 4.28
N MET A 363 11.07 10.16 4.70
CA MET A 363 12.43 10.44 4.24
C MET A 363 12.68 10.03 2.77
N LEU A 364 11.76 9.28 2.15
CA LEU A 364 12.01 8.48 0.95
C LEU A 364 10.73 8.36 0.07
N THR A 365 10.58 9.24 -0.94
CA THR A 365 9.45 9.30 -1.91
C THR A 365 8.94 7.95 -2.45
N ALA A 366 7.66 7.87 -2.85
CA ALA A 366 6.98 6.68 -3.41
C ALA A 366 7.73 5.91 -4.53
N GLU A 367 8.71 6.53 -5.20
CA GLU A 367 9.72 5.85 -6.03
C GLU A 367 10.50 4.73 -5.30
N HIS A 368 10.44 4.67 -3.97
CA HIS A 368 11.22 3.80 -3.10
C HIS A 368 10.79 2.33 -3.01
N LEU A 369 9.52 2.00 -3.29
CA LEU A 369 9.12 0.60 -3.41
C LEU A 369 9.47 -0.03 -4.76
N LEU A 370 10.08 0.77 -5.65
CA LEU A 370 10.21 0.49 -7.07
C LEU A 370 11.67 0.61 -7.59
N LEU A 371 12.66 0.53 -6.69
CA LEU A 371 14.10 0.55 -7.02
C LEU A 371 14.74 -0.80 -7.35
N GLU A 372 14.53 -1.83 -6.52
CA GLU A 372 14.99 -3.21 -6.78
C GLU A 372 13.84 -4.20 -6.54
N PRO A 373 13.71 -5.26 -7.36
CA PRO A 373 12.67 -6.26 -7.16
C PRO A 373 12.77 -6.80 -5.73
N PRO A 374 11.67 -6.83 -4.95
CA PRO A 374 11.77 -7.21 -3.55
C PRO A 374 12.21 -8.67 -3.44
N SER A 375 13.38 -8.91 -2.87
CA SER A 375 14.05 -10.23 -2.81
C SER A 375 13.29 -11.33 -2.05
N HIS A 376 12.17 -10.98 -1.41
CA HIS A 376 11.31 -11.87 -0.65
C HIS A 376 10.04 -12.29 -1.40
N LEU A 377 9.77 -11.75 -2.61
CA LEU A 377 8.66 -12.20 -3.45
C LEU A 377 9.10 -13.41 -4.25
N LEU A 378 8.69 -14.59 -3.80
CA LEU A 378 9.21 -15.84 -4.32
C LEU A 378 8.25 -16.47 -5.33
N THR A 379 6.95 -16.42 -5.06
CA THR A 379 5.90 -17.17 -5.77
C THR A 379 5.03 -16.28 -6.66
N LEU A 380 4.32 -16.88 -7.63
CA LEU A 380 3.32 -16.16 -8.44
C LEU A 380 2.32 -15.40 -7.55
N GLY A 381 1.81 -16.06 -6.50
CA GLY A 381 0.89 -15.48 -5.53
C GLY A 381 1.50 -14.28 -4.78
N ASP A 382 2.80 -14.32 -4.44
CA ASP A 382 3.49 -13.17 -3.83
C ASP A 382 3.45 -11.93 -4.73
N TRP A 383 3.67 -12.14 -6.04
CA TRP A 383 3.72 -11.07 -7.03
C TRP A 383 2.33 -10.51 -7.35
N VAL A 384 1.31 -11.36 -7.50
CA VAL A 384 -0.08 -10.90 -7.69
C VAL A 384 -0.55 -10.11 -6.46
N ARG A 385 -0.32 -10.63 -5.25
CA ARG A 385 -0.66 -9.93 -4.00
C ARG A 385 0.09 -8.61 -3.87
N PHE A 386 1.39 -8.59 -4.22
CA PHE A 386 2.21 -7.38 -4.19
C PHE A 386 1.71 -6.32 -5.17
N ALA A 387 1.47 -6.70 -6.43
CA ALA A 387 0.94 -5.83 -7.47
C ALA A 387 -0.43 -5.25 -7.08
N ASN A 388 -1.35 -6.08 -6.56
CA ASN A 388 -2.65 -5.63 -6.06
C ASN A 388 -2.49 -4.56 -4.95
N SER A 389 -1.67 -4.85 -3.93
CA SER A 389 -1.42 -3.92 -2.82
C SER A 389 -0.79 -2.61 -3.31
N LEU A 390 0.12 -2.71 -4.28
CA LEU A 390 0.79 -1.58 -4.91
C LEU A 390 -0.23 -0.71 -5.67
N PHE A 391 -1.10 -1.29 -6.49
CA PHE A 391 -2.08 -0.52 -7.26
C PHE A 391 -3.10 0.20 -6.38
N ILE A 392 -3.60 -0.47 -5.33
CA ILE A 392 -4.51 0.15 -4.34
C ILE A 392 -3.83 1.35 -3.67
N ARG A 393 -2.60 1.15 -3.18
CA ARG A 393 -1.86 2.20 -2.47
C ARG A 393 -1.60 3.41 -3.36
N GLU A 394 -1.23 3.17 -4.61
CA GLU A 394 -0.88 4.22 -5.58
C GLU A 394 -2.12 4.83 -6.26
N LYS A 395 -3.33 4.39 -5.87
CA LYS A 395 -4.62 4.88 -6.37
C LYS A 395 -4.69 4.87 -7.89
N ILE A 396 -4.36 3.72 -8.46
CA ILE A 396 -4.45 3.50 -9.90
C ILE A 396 -5.92 3.56 -10.32
N VAL A 397 -6.19 4.22 -11.46
CA VAL A 397 -7.53 4.24 -12.05
C VAL A 397 -7.67 3.11 -13.09
N TYR A 398 -8.85 2.48 -13.08
CA TYR A 398 -9.24 1.34 -13.92
C TYR A 398 -10.33 1.75 -14.93
N GLY A 399 -10.77 0.83 -15.78
CA GLY A 399 -11.75 1.07 -16.86
C GLY A 399 -11.19 0.86 -18.28
N GLN A 400 -9.98 0.32 -18.39
CA GLN A 400 -9.25 0.11 -19.65
C GLN A 400 -8.92 -1.37 -19.85
N GLY A 401 -9.89 -2.23 -19.52
CA GLY A 401 -9.79 -3.69 -19.59
C GLY A 401 -10.24 -4.39 -18.30
N THR A 402 -9.91 -3.80 -17.15
CA THR A 402 -10.32 -4.26 -15.81
C THR A 402 -11.01 -3.13 -15.06
N ASP A 403 -11.76 -3.46 -14.02
CA ASP A 403 -12.43 -2.49 -13.14
C ASP A 403 -11.86 -2.46 -11.71
N ASN A 404 -10.96 -3.37 -11.37
CA ASN A 404 -10.39 -3.49 -10.02
C ASN A 404 -8.88 -3.82 -10.02
N ALA A 405 -8.26 -3.58 -8.87
CA ALA A 405 -6.83 -3.74 -8.65
C ALA A 405 -6.33 -5.18 -8.77
N TYR A 406 -7.15 -6.15 -8.35
CA TYR A 406 -6.75 -7.54 -8.31
C TYR A 406 -6.71 -8.13 -9.72
N ASP A 407 -7.74 -7.89 -10.53
CA ASP A 407 -7.79 -8.38 -11.90
C ASP A 407 -6.73 -7.72 -12.78
N GLU A 408 -6.46 -6.43 -12.58
CA GLU A 408 -5.33 -5.74 -13.22
C GLU A 408 -3.98 -6.36 -12.83
N ALA A 409 -3.81 -6.76 -11.56
CA ALA A 409 -2.60 -7.42 -11.07
C ALA A 409 -2.45 -8.82 -11.66
N VAL A 410 -3.52 -9.62 -11.67
CA VAL A 410 -3.54 -10.95 -12.32
C VAL A 410 -3.21 -10.81 -13.80
N TRP A 411 -3.83 -9.86 -14.49
CA TRP A 411 -3.57 -9.57 -15.89
C TRP A 411 -2.10 -9.27 -16.15
N LEU A 412 -1.56 -8.24 -15.49
CA LEU A 412 -0.18 -7.83 -15.70
C LEU A 412 0.78 -9.00 -15.42
N VAL A 413 0.60 -9.70 -14.30
CA VAL A 413 1.51 -10.78 -13.88
C VAL A 413 1.44 -11.97 -14.83
N MET A 414 0.25 -12.53 -15.07
CA MET A 414 0.08 -13.75 -15.85
C MET A 414 0.57 -13.57 -17.29
N ARG A 415 0.19 -12.48 -17.95
CA ARG A 415 0.55 -12.24 -19.35
C ARG A 415 2.00 -11.85 -19.53
N THR A 416 2.62 -11.20 -18.54
CA THR A 416 4.08 -10.98 -18.54
C THR A 416 4.85 -12.30 -18.61
N LEU A 417 4.31 -13.35 -17.98
CA LEU A 417 4.91 -14.69 -17.91
C LEU A 417 4.42 -15.62 -19.02
N ALA A 418 3.63 -15.10 -19.97
CA ALA A 418 2.98 -15.88 -21.02
C ALA A 418 2.12 -17.05 -20.47
N LEU A 419 1.44 -16.82 -19.34
CA LEU A 419 0.48 -17.76 -18.76
C LEU A 419 -0.95 -17.38 -19.12
N ASP A 420 -1.81 -18.40 -19.23
CA ASP A 420 -3.25 -18.24 -19.40
C ASP A 420 -3.96 -18.20 -18.05
N PHE A 421 -5.09 -17.48 -17.97
CA PHE A 421 -5.74 -17.16 -16.69
C PHE A 421 -6.26 -18.39 -15.93
N ASP A 422 -6.65 -19.44 -16.63
CA ASP A 422 -7.07 -20.72 -16.06
C ASP A 422 -5.92 -21.47 -15.35
N GLN A 423 -4.67 -21.07 -15.61
CA GLN A 423 -3.48 -21.64 -14.98
C GLN A 423 -3.09 -20.92 -13.68
N LEU A 424 -3.80 -19.88 -13.27
CA LEU A 424 -3.47 -19.07 -12.08
C LEU A 424 -3.36 -19.94 -10.81
N GLU A 425 -4.36 -20.79 -10.53
CA GLU A 425 -4.35 -21.67 -9.35
C GLU A 425 -3.23 -22.72 -9.44
N ARG A 426 -2.97 -23.22 -10.65
CA ARG A 426 -1.97 -24.25 -10.91
C ARG A 426 -0.55 -23.78 -10.59
N PHE A 427 -0.25 -22.51 -10.85
CA PHE A 427 1.08 -21.91 -10.67
C PHE A 427 1.17 -20.97 -9.46
N TRP A 428 0.12 -20.87 -8.65
CA TRP A 428 0.03 -19.91 -7.55
C TRP A 428 1.23 -19.96 -6.58
N ASP A 429 1.63 -21.15 -6.17
CA ASP A 429 2.74 -21.36 -5.23
C ASP A 429 4.11 -21.57 -5.94
N ASN A 430 4.14 -21.49 -7.28
CA ASN A 430 5.36 -21.73 -8.04
C ASN A 430 6.28 -20.53 -7.98
N ARG A 431 7.59 -20.80 -7.85
CA ARG A 431 8.61 -19.76 -7.78
C ARG A 431 8.93 -19.18 -9.15
N LEU A 432 9.10 -17.86 -9.19
CA LEU A 432 9.55 -17.14 -10.39
C LEU A 432 11.08 -17.15 -10.48
N ALA A 433 11.60 -17.29 -11.70
CA ALA A 433 13.02 -17.12 -11.98
C ALA A 433 13.43 -15.64 -11.88
N ASP A 434 14.70 -15.38 -11.55
CA ASP A 434 15.20 -14.01 -11.35
C ASP A 434 14.95 -13.08 -12.54
N GLY A 435 15.02 -13.61 -13.77
CA GLY A 435 14.72 -12.85 -14.99
C GLY A 435 13.23 -12.49 -15.13
N GLU A 436 12.33 -13.39 -14.73
CA GLU A 436 10.88 -13.16 -14.74
C GLU A 436 10.51 -12.09 -13.71
N GLN A 437 11.08 -12.20 -12.51
CA GLN A 437 10.93 -11.22 -11.44
C GLN A 437 11.36 -9.81 -11.89
N TYR A 438 12.53 -9.70 -12.53
CA TYR A 438 13.03 -8.42 -13.02
C TYR A 438 12.13 -7.83 -14.10
N TYR A 439 11.69 -8.63 -15.07
CA TYR A 439 10.86 -8.13 -16.17
C TYR A 439 9.47 -7.68 -15.69
N LEU A 440 8.84 -8.48 -14.82
CA LEU A 440 7.57 -8.14 -14.19
C LEU A 440 7.64 -6.87 -13.37
N TYR A 441 8.72 -6.72 -12.60
CA TYR A 441 8.99 -5.52 -11.84
C TYR A 441 9.09 -4.26 -12.71
N GLU A 442 9.79 -4.33 -13.83
CA GLU A 442 9.91 -3.20 -14.76
C GLU A 442 8.57 -2.79 -15.39
N LEU A 443 7.65 -3.74 -15.60
CA LEU A 443 6.29 -3.42 -16.05
C LEU A 443 5.45 -2.81 -14.93
N LEU A 444 5.52 -3.33 -13.70
CA LEU A 444 4.86 -2.72 -12.52
C LEU A 444 5.31 -1.28 -12.30
N LYS A 445 6.61 -1.01 -12.44
CA LYS A 445 7.17 0.35 -12.38
C LYS A 445 6.55 1.26 -13.42
N LYS A 446 6.43 0.82 -14.67
CA LYS A 446 5.80 1.62 -15.74
C LYS A 446 4.32 1.84 -15.45
N ARG A 447 3.60 0.82 -14.98
CA ARG A 447 2.16 0.92 -14.65
C ARG A 447 1.91 1.99 -13.59
N VAL A 448 2.73 2.02 -12.55
CA VAL A 448 2.59 2.93 -11.41
C VAL A 448 3.15 4.32 -11.69
N LEU A 449 4.43 4.41 -12.08
CA LEU A 449 5.14 5.68 -12.17
C LEU A 449 4.71 6.49 -13.40
N LYS A 450 4.45 5.81 -14.52
CA LYS A 450 4.02 6.47 -15.76
C LYS A 450 2.51 6.50 -15.91
N ARG A 451 1.75 5.82 -15.03
CA ARG A 451 0.29 5.66 -15.16
C ARG A 451 -0.10 5.02 -16.50
N LYS A 452 0.77 4.21 -17.09
CA LYS A 452 0.53 3.60 -18.41
C LYS A 452 -0.38 2.38 -18.26
N PRO A 453 -1.54 2.29 -18.95
CA PRO A 453 -2.46 1.15 -18.86
C PRO A 453 -1.79 -0.19 -19.15
N THR A 454 -2.22 -1.25 -18.45
CA THR A 454 -1.69 -2.61 -18.63
C THR A 454 -1.83 -3.11 -20.06
N ALA A 455 -2.94 -2.77 -20.73
CA ALA A 455 -3.17 -3.08 -22.13
C ALA A 455 -2.01 -2.66 -23.05
N TYR A 456 -1.52 -1.42 -22.87
CA TYR A 456 -0.42 -0.88 -23.67
C TYR A 456 0.96 -1.34 -23.20
N LEU A 457 1.09 -1.84 -21.97
CA LEU A 457 2.34 -2.44 -21.49
C LEU A 457 2.55 -3.81 -22.12
N LEU A 458 1.48 -4.60 -22.23
CA LEU A 458 1.47 -5.95 -22.79
C LEU A 458 1.17 -6.01 -24.28
N LYS A 459 0.64 -4.91 -24.84
CA LYS A 459 0.14 -4.80 -26.21
C LYS A 459 -1.01 -5.75 -26.52
N GLU A 460 -1.90 -5.93 -25.56
CA GLU A 460 -3.00 -6.89 -25.59
C GLU A 460 -4.21 -6.26 -24.90
N ALA A 461 -5.42 -6.55 -25.37
CA ALA A 461 -6.67 -6.20 -24.70
C ALA A 461 -7.76 -7.21 -25.07
N TRP A 462 -8.85 -7.28 -24.30
CA TRP A 462 -10.00 -8.13 -24.60
C TRP A 462 -11.23 -7.34 -24.98
N LEU A 463 -12.04 -7.94 -25.86
CA LEU A 463 -13.40 -7.51 -26.13
C LEU A 463 -14.26 -8.75 -26.38
N ALA A 464 -15.34 -8.91 -25.60
CA ALA A 464 -16.26 -10.07 -25.67
C ALA A 464 -15.55 -11.44 -25.73
N GLY A 465 -14.56 -11.64 -24.85
CA GLY A 465 -13.80 -12.90 -24.75
C GLY A 465 -12.71 -13.11 -25.81
N GLN A 466 -12.55 -12.19 -26.77
CA GLN A 466 -11.51 -12.26 -27.80
C GLN A 466 -10.35 -11.30 -27.48
N THR A 467 -9.12 -11.70 -27.84
CA THR A 467 -7.88 -10.92 -27.64
C THR A 467 -7.53 -10.10 -28.87
N PHE A 468 -7.08 -8.87 -28.68
CA PHE A 468 -6.62 -8.00 -29.76
C PHE A 468 -5.29 -7.33 -29.42
N TYR A 469 -4.45 -7.13 -30.42
CA TYR A 469 -3.27 -6.29 -30.33
C TYR A 469 -3.70 -4.82 -30.21
N VAL A 470 -3.12 -4.12 -29.24
CA VAL A 470 -3.34 -2.69 -29.02
C VAL A 470 -2.04 -1.99 -28.64
N ASP A 471 -1.92 -0.71 -29.01
CA ASP A 471 -0.90 0.19 -28.48
C ASP A 471 -1.43 1.63 -28.49
N GLU A 472 -0.60 2.61 -28.12
CA GLU A 472 -1.00 4.00 -27.91
C GLU A 472 -1.58 4.70 -29.14
N ARG A 473 -1.58 4.05 -30.32
CA ARG A 473 -2.19 4.57 -31.55
C ARG A 473 -3.71 4.39 -31.59
N VAL A 474 -4.27 3.54 -30.74
CA VAL A 474 -5.71 3.22 -30.69
C VAL A 474 -6.25 3.28 -29.27
N ILE A 475 -7.56 3.53 -29.13
CA ILE A 475 -8.26 3.39 -27.85
C ILE A 475 -8.28 1.92 -27.40
N ILE A 476 -8.24 1.67 -26.09
CA ILE A 476 -8.34 0.31 -25.55
C ILE A 476 -9.80 -0.19 -25.72
N PRO A 477 -10.03 -1.32 -26.41
CA PRO A 477 -11.37 -1.82 -26.74
C PRO A 477 -12.27 -2.01 -25.51
N ARG A 478 -13.47 -1.44 -25.56
CA ARG A 478 -14.49 -1.52 -24.49
C ARG A 478 -15.90 -1.15 -24.98
N SER A 479 -16.19 -1.42 -26.26
CA SER A 479 -17.47 -1.06 -26.86
C SER A 479 -18.57 -2.05 -26.46
N TYR A 480 -19.73 -1.52 -26.06
CA TYR A 480 -20.90 -2.33 -25.74
C TYR A 480 -21.54 -2.98 -26.98
N LEU A 481 -21.22 -2.48 -28.18
CA LEU A 481 -21.67 -3.07 -29.44
C LEU A 481 -21.18 -4.51 -29.61
N ALA A 482 -20.04 -4.85 -29.00
CA ALA A 482 -19.49 -6.19 -28.99
C ALA A 482 -20.42 -7.21 -28.29
N GLU A 483 -20.95 -6.85 -27.12
CA GLU A 483 -21.92 -7.65 -26.37
C GLU A 483 -23.23 -7.80 -27.15
N LEU A 484 -23.75 -6.70 -27.70
CA LEU A 484 -25.01 -6.71 -28.45
C LEU A 484 -24.95 -7.64 -29.69
N MET A 485 -23.78 -7.72 -30.35
CA MET A 485 -23.58 -8.68 -31.43
C MET A 485 -23.48 -10.12 -30.91
N HIS A 486 -22.75 -10.35 -29.83
CA HIS A 486 -22.57 -11.69 -29.24
C HIS A 486 -23.89 -12.27 -28.70
N GLU A 487 -24.75 -11.45 -28.11
CA GLU A 487 -26.06 -11.87 -27.56
C GLU A 487 -27.17 -11.90 -28.61
N GLU A 488 -26.85 -11.73 -29.90
CA GLU A 488 -27.82 -11.70 -30.99
C GLU A 488 -28.91 -10.61 -30.83
N ALA A 489 -28.64 -9.58 -30.02
CA ALA A 489 -29.59 -8.53 -29.67
C ALA A 489 -30.02 -7.69 -30.87
N LEU A 490 -29.22 -7.67 -31.95
CA LEU A 490 -29.50 -6.94 -33.18
C LEU A 490 -30.37 -7.70 -34.19
N LEU A 491 -30.58 -9.02 -34.01
CA LEU A 491 -31.36 -9.85 -34.93
C LEU A 491 -32.81 -9.38 -35.18
N PRO A 492 -33.54 -8.75 -34.24
CA PRO A 492 -34.89 -8.27 -34.52
C PRO A 492 -34.98 -7.24 -35.65
N TRP A 493 -33.86 -6.61 -36.02
CA TRP A 493 -33.80 -5.58 -37.06
C TRP A 493 -32.86 -5.91 -38.22
N LEU A 494 -32.22 -7.08 -38.19
CA LEU A 494 -31.35 -7.56 -39.25
C LEU A 494 -31.98 -8.77 -39.95
N PRO A 495 -31.59 -9.05 -41.21
CA PRO A 495 -31.93 -10.32 -41.84
C PRO A 495 -31.27 -11.49 -41.09
N GLU A 496 -31.57 -12.73 -41.49
CA GLU A 496 -30.92 -13.91 -40.89
C GLU A 496 -29.39 -13.78 -40.97
N LEU A 497 -28.65 -14.35 -40.02
CA LEU A 497 -27.19 -14.17 -39.88
C LEU A 497 -26.42 -14.41 -41.20
N ASP A 498 -26.84 -15.41 -41.98
CA ASP A 498 -26.23 -15.79 -43.25
C ASP A 498 -26.61 -14.86 -44.43
N GLU A 499 -27.61 -14.00 -44.27
CA GLU A 499 -28.08 -13.05 -45.27
C GLU A 499 -27.44 -11.65 -45.14
N VAL A 500 -26.82 -11.34 -43.99
CA VAL A 500 -26.08 -10.10 -43.79
C VAL A 500 -24.86 -10.10 -44.72
N SER A 501 -24.83 -9.18 -45.67
CA SER A 501 -23.88 -9.20 -46.79
C SER A 501 -22.84 -8.07 -46.75
N ASN A 502 -23.22 -6.87 -46.32
CA ASN A 502 -22.33 -5.72 -46.27
C ASN A 502 -22.49 -5.01 -44.91
N VAL A 503 -21.39 -4.89 -44.18
CA VAL A 503 -21.30 -4.15 -42.92
C VAL A 503 -20.32 -2.99 -43.08
N LEU A 504 -20.65 -1.83 -42.53
CA LEU A 504 -19.75 -0.68 -42.45
C LEU A 504 -19.46 -0.39 -40.97
N GLU A 505 -18.20 -0.37 -40.58
CA GLU A 505 -17.76 0.18 -39.31
C GLU A 505 -17.17 1.58 -39.54
N LEU A 506 -17.71 2.57 -38.83
CA LEU A 506 -17.16 3.93 -38.80
C LEU A 506 -16.41 4.15 -37.49
N CYS A 507 -15.26 4.82 -37.57
CA CYS A 507 -14.34 5.05 -36.45
C CYS A 507 -13.77 3.73 -35.91
N THR A 508 -13.27 2.87 -36.83
CA THR A 508 -12.90 1.48 -36.51
C THR A 508 -11.77 1.35 -35.49
N GLY A 509 -10.89 2.35 -35.35
CA GLY A 509 -9.79 2.31 -34.41
C GLY A 509 -8.90 1.08 -34.61
N SER A 510 -8.97 0.12 -33.67
CA SER A 510 -8.22 -1.14 -33.67
C SER A 510 -8.83 -2.25 -34.53
N GLY A 511 -9.97 -2.04 -35.19
CA GLY A 511 -10.62 -3.05 -36.03
C GLY A 511 -11.43 -4.11 -35.28
N CYS A 512 -11.60 -3.97 -33.96
CA CYS A 512 -12.19 -5.01 -33.12
C CYS A 512 -13.64 -5.31 -33.52
N LEU A 513 -14.50 -4.29 -33.69
CA LEU A 513 -15.90 -4.55 -34.06
C LEU A 513 -16.02 -5.03 -35.50
N ALA A 514 -15.18 -4.56 -36.45
CA ALA A 514 -15.17 -5.10 -37.81
C ALA A 514 -14.80 -6.58 -37.87
N ILE A 515 -13.79 -7.00 -37.10
CA ILE A 515 -13.39 -8.41 -36.99
C ILE A 515 -14.52 -9.24 -36.40
N MET A 516 -15.12 -8.76 -35.30
CA MET A 516 -16.24 -9.44 -34.66
C MET A 516 -17.44 -9.53 -35.62
N ALA A 517 -17.80 -8.44 -36.29
CA ALA A 517 -18.89 -8.42 -37.27
C ALA A 517 -18.64 -9.43 -38.41
N ALA A 518 -17.42 -9.50 -38.95
CA ALA A 518 -17.08 -10.50 -39.95
C ALA A 518 -17.20 -11.93 -39.41
N GLN A 519 -16.84 -12.20 -38.16
CA GLN A 519 -16.97 -13.53 -37.56
C GLN A 519 -18.42 -13.93 -37.29
N TYR A 520 -19.24 -13.01 -36.74
CA TYR A 520 -20.65 -13.27 -36.47
C TYR A 520 -21.48 -13.40 -37.74
N TYR A 521 -21.26 -12.49 -38.70
CA TYR A 521 -21.95 -12.49 -39.99
C TYR A 521 -21.07 -13.20 -41.02
N GLY A 522 -21.15 -14.54 -41.06
CA GLY A 522 -20.21 -15.41 -41.78
C GLY A 522 -20.02 -15.12 -43.28
N GLN A 523 -20.97 -14.45 -43.94
CA GLN A 523 -20.90 -14.07 -45.36
C GLN A 523 -20.66 -12.57 -45.59
N ALA A 524 -20.58 -11.76 -44.53
CA ALA A 524 -20.48 -10.32 -44.66
C ALA A 524 -19.08 -9.88 -45.13
N LEU A 525 -19.08 -8.90 -46.03
CA LEU A 525 -17.92 -8.06 -46.33
C LEU A 525 -18.02 -6.79 -45.48
N VAL A 526 -16.94 -6.49 -44.76
CA VAL A 526 -16.88 -5.41 -43.79
C VAL A 526 -15.96 -4.31 -44.29
N ASP A 527 -16.51 -3.13 -44.52
CA ASP A 527 -15.71 -1.93 -44.75
C ASP A 527 -15.48 -1.24 -43.40
N ALA A 528 -14.23 -1.03 -43.03
CA ALA A 528 -13.85 -0.45 -41.74
C ALA A 528 -13.08 0.85 -41.98
N VAL A 529 -13.70 1.96 -41.59
CA VAL A 529 -13.20 3.31 -41.89
C VAL A 529 -12.66 4.00 -40.64
N ASP A 530 -11.44 4.54 -40.75
CA ASP A 530 -10.89 5.45 -39.76
C ASP A 530 -10.17 6.62 -40.44
N ILE A 531 -10.16 7.77 -39.77
CA ILE A 531 -9.42 8.95 -40.23
C ILE A 531 -7.91 8.80 -39.99
N SER A 532 -7.52 7.98 -39.00
CA SER A 532 -6.15 7.80 -38.55
C SER A 532 -5.46 6.65 -39.28
N GLU A 533 -4.44 6.96 -40.07
CA GLU A 533 -3.57 5.96 -40.71
C GLU A 533 -2.87 5.06 -39.68
N GLU A 534 -2.48 5.63 -38.54
CA GLU A 534 -1.84 4.91 -37.44
C GLU A 534 -2.79 3.91 -36.76
N ALA A 535 -4.08 4.26 -36.64
CA ALA A 535 -5.10 3.34 -36.12
C ALA A 535 -5.34 2.19 -37.09
N LEU A 536 -5.46 2.49 -38.39
CA LEU A 536 -5.59 1.46 -39.43
C LEU A 536 -4.38 0.52 -39.51
N ALA A 537 -3.18 1.00 -39.19
CA ALA A 537 -2.01 0.14 -39.08
C ALA A 537 -2.16 -0.89 -37.94
N VAL A 538 -2.78 -0.52 -36.82
CA VAL A 538 -3.13 -1.46 -35.73
C VAL A 538 -4.25 -2.39 -36.16
N ALA A 539 -5.33 -1.85 -36.76
CA ALA A 539 -6.42 -2.66 -37.28
C ALA A 539 -5.93 -3.72 -38.28
N LYS A 540 -4.95 -3.38 -39.12
CA LYS A 540 -4.33 -4.32 -40.06
C LYS A 540 -3.61 -5.49 -39.38
N ILE A 541 -2.97 -5.25 -38.23
CA ILE A 541 -2.36 -6.33 -37.43
C ILE A 541 -3.46 -7.29 -36.98
N ASN A 542 -4.50 -6.76 -36.33
CA ASN A 542 -5.62 -7.56 -35.83
C ASN A 542 -6.35 -8.32 -36.95
N VAL A 543 -6.66 -7.67 -38.08
CA VAL A 543 -7.34 -8.31 -39.22
C VAL A 543 -6.53 -9.49 -39.76
N ASN A 544 -5.20 -9.37 -39.81
CA ASN A 544 -4.33 -10.46 -40.24
C ASN A 544 -4.26 -11.57 -39.19
N ASP A 545 -4.20 -11.24 -37.89
CA ASP A 545 -4.14 -12.22 -36.80
C ASP A 545 -5.37 -13.12 -36.75
N TYR A 546 -6.51 -12.65 -37.26
CA TYR A 546 -7.76 -13.42 -37.39
C TYR A 546 -8.00 -14.01 -38.79
N ASP A 547 -7.05 -13.91 -39.72
CA ASP A 547 -7.16 -14.39 -41.11
C ASP A 547 -8.37 -13.81 -41.88
N LEU A 548 -8.67 -12.52 -41.68
CA LEU A 548 -9.85 -11.85 -42.25
C LEU A 548 -9.53 -10.82 -43.35
N THR A 549 -8.31 -10.81 -43.88
CA THR A 549 -7.86 -9.83 -44.88
C THR A 549 -8.72 -9.80 -46.16
N ASP A 550 -9.36 -10.91 -46.52
CA ASP A 550 -10.25 -11.01 -47.68
C ASP A 550 -11.68 -10.52 -47.41
N ARG A 551 -12.04 -10.32 -46.14
CA ARG A 551 -13.40 -9.92 -45.72
C ARG A 551 -13.49 -8.56 -45.06
N VAL A 552 -12.41 -8.08 -44.43
CA VAL A 552 -12.35 -6.78 -43.78
C VAL A 552 -11.47 -5.83 -44.59
N ILE A 553 -12.08 -4.82 -45.19
CA ILE A 553 -11.42 -3.80 -46.01
C ILE A 553 -11.20 -2.55 -45.15
N LEU A 554 -9.93 -2.21 -44.94
CA LEU A 554 -9.53 -1.03 -44.18
C LEU A 554 -9.45 0.19 -45.11
N LEU A 555 -10.18 1.25 -44.78
CA LEU A 555 -10.30 2.46 -45.60
C LEU A 555 -9.91 3.69 -44.79
N GLN A 556 -8.97 4.48 -45.29
CA GLN A 556 -8.56 5.73 -44.64
C GLN A 556 -9.40 6.91 -45.13
N GLY A 557 -10.05 7.60 -44.19
CA GLY A 557 -10.62 8.92 -44.44
C GLY A 557 -11.69 9.34 -43.44
N ASP A 558 -12.26 10.52 -43.68
CA ASP A 558 -13.28 11.11 -42.80
C ASP A 558 -14.66 10.48 -43.05
N LEU A 559 -15.06 9.59 -42.14
CA LEU A 559 -16.36 8.89 -42.14
C LEU A 559 -16.67 8.27 -43.50
N TYR A 560 -17.70 8.74 -44.19
CA TYR A 560 -18.13 8.18 -45.48
C TYR A 560 -17.29 8.61 -46.68
N ALA A 561 -16.31 9.52 -46.51
CA ALA A 561 -15.56 10.09 -47.62
C ALA A 561 -14.85 9.05 -48.51
N PRO A 562 -14.21 8.00 -47.96
CA PRO A 562 -13.56 6.96 -48.77
C PRO A 562 -14.54 6.20 -49.68
N LEU A 563 -15.80 6.07 -49.27
CA LEU A 563 -16.83 5.29 -49.98
C LEU A 563 -17.27 5.92 -51.32
N TYR A 564 -16.85 7.17 -51.59
CA TYR A 564 -17.06 7.83 -52.87
C TYR A 564 -15.93 7.60 -53.88
N ASP A 565 -14.86 6.90 -53.50
CA ASP A 565 -13.72 6.65 -54.40
C ASP A 565 -14.14 5.71 -55.55
N PRO A 566 -14.08 6.17 -56.82
CA PRO A 566 -14.41 5.34 -57.97
C PRO A 566 -13.43 4.17 -58.20
N ALA A 567 -12.29 4.14 -57.50
CA ALA A 567 -11.35 3.02 -57.49
C ALA A 567 -11.79 1.85 -56.58
N LEU A 568 -12.76 2.07 -55.68
CA LEU A 568 -13.36 1.02 -54.86
C LEU A 568 -14.50 0.31 -55.62
N PRO A 569 -14.89 -0.93 -55.21
CA PRO A 569 -16.09 -1.59 -55.73
C PRO A 569 -17.31 -0.63 -55.67
N PRO A 570 -18.27 -0.72 -56.60
CA PRO A 570 -19.38 0.24 -56.68
C PRO A 570 -20.06 0.41 -55.32
N SER A 571 -20.23 1.66 -54.88
CA SER A 571 -20.77 2.05 -53.57
C SER A 571 -21.86 1.07 -53.11
N ARG A 572 -21.51 0.22 -52.13
CA ARG A 572 -22.41 -0.81 -51.64
C ARG A 572 -23.34 -0.17 -50.62
N LEU A 573 -24.60 -0.55 -50.68
CA LEU A 573 -25.53 -0.26 -49.60
C LEU A 573 -25.31 -1.32 -48.50
N TYR A 574 -25.30 -0.86 -47.26
CA TYR A 574 -25.00 -1.67 -46.08
C TYR A 574 -26.27 -2.17 -45.40
N ASP A 575 -26.22 -3.42 -44.95
CA ASP A 575 -27.22 -4.03 -44.08
C ASP A 575 -27.11 -3.44 -42.66
N LEU A 576 -25.88 -3.16 -42.23
CA LEU A 576 -25.55 -2.69 -40.89
C LEU A 576 -24.44 -1.64 -40.96
N ILE A 577 -24.65 -0.50 -40.30
CA ILE A 577 -23.59 0.46 -39.98
C ILE A 577 -23.37 0.44 -38.46
N LEU A 578 -22.16 0.09 -38.04
CA LEU A 578 -21.70 0.13 -36.66
C LEU A 578 -20.83 1.37 -36.44
N CYS A 579 -21.00 2.03 -35.31
CA CYS A 579 -20.12 3.12 -34.93
C CYS A 579 -19.97 3.26 -33.43
N ASN A 580 -18.73 3.22 -32.95
CA ASN A 580 -18.36 3.72 -31.64
C ASN A 580 -17.59 5.04 -31.81
N PRO A 581 -18.28 6.18 -31.95
CA PRO A 581 -17.64 7.46 -32.25
C PRO A 581 -16.97 8.05 -30.98
N PRO A 582 -16.03 8.98 -31.13
CA PRO A 582 -15.63 9.89 -30.06
C PRO A 582 -16.86 10.66 -29.55
N TYR A 583 -17.22 10.46 -28.28
CA TYR A 583 -18.42 11.04 -27.67
C TYR A 583 -18.15 11.77 -26.33
N VAL A 584 -16.91 11.80 -25.84
CA VAL A 584 -16.59 12.43 -24.55
C VAL A 584 -16.61 13.94 -24.70
N ASN A 585 -17.47 14.61 -23.92
CA ASN A 585 -17.59 16.06 -23.97
C ASN A 585 -16.33 16.77 -23.42
N HIS A 586 -16.11 18.03 -23.81
CA HIS A 586 -14.94 18.81 -23.39
C HIS A 586 -14.76 18.94 -21.87
N GLU A 587 -15.85 19.01 -21.10
CA GLU A 587 -15.78 19.10 -19.63
C GLU A 587 -15.21 17.81 -19.04
N SER A 588 -15.72 16.66 -19.46
CA SER A 588 -15.22 15.34 -19.08
C SER A 588 -13.78 15.12 -19.55
N MET A 589 -13.44 15.55 -20.77
CA MET A 589 -12.07 15.48 -21.31
C MET A 589 -11.04 16.20 -20.41
N ASN A 590 -11.41 17.31 -19.77
CA ASN A 590 -10.52 18.06 -18.88
C ASN A 590 -10.29 17.39 -17.51
N HIS A 591 -11.13 16.42 -17.15
CA HIS A 591 -11.09 15.71 -15.88
C HIS A 591 -10.68 14.24 -16.04
N LEU A 592 -10.15 13.86 -17.21
CA LEU A 592 -9.69 12.50 -17.44
C LEU A 592 -8.55 12.12 -16.48
N PRO A 593 -8.62 10.92 -15.87
CA PRO A 593 -7.51 10.40 -15.08
C PRO A 593 -6.23 10.26 -15.92
N PRO A 594 -5.03 10.34 -15.30
CA PRO A 594 -3.74 10.22 -16.01
C PRO A 594 -3.62 8.98 -16.91
N GLU A 595 -4.23 7.87 -16.51
CA GLU A 595 -4.27 6.62 -17.25
C GLU A 595 -4.97 6.77 -18.60
N PHE A 596 -6.06 7.54 -18.68
CA PHE A 596 -6.82 7.78 -19.91
C PHE A 596 -6.14 8.77 -20.85
N LEU A 597 -5.22 9.61 -20.34
CA LEU A 597 -4.44 10.53 -21.17
C LEU A 597 -3.43 9.83 -22.10
N HIS A 598 -3.23 8.52 -21.91
CA HIS A 598 -2.39 7.71 -22.79
C HIS A 598 -3.12 7.27 -24.06
N GLU A 599 -4.44 7.36 -24.08
CA GLU A 599 -5.24 7.01 -25.26
C GLU A 599 -5.27 8.18 -26.27
N PRO A 600 -5.44 7.91 -27.57
CA PRO A 600 -5.52 8.98 -28.57
C PRO A 600 -6.68 9.92 -28.27
N ARG A 601 -6.38 11.21 -28.08
CA ARG A 601 -7.42 12.24 -27.88
C ARG A 601 -8.48 12.23 -28.98
N LEU A 602 -8.06 11.96 -30.22
CA LEU A 602 -8.94 11.88 -31.40
C LEU A 602 -10.02 10.79 -31.27
N ALA A 603 -9.74 9.72 -30.51
CA ALA A 603 -10.69 8.61 -30.31
C ALA A 603 -11.70 8.89 -29.18
N LEU A 604 -11.48 9.93 -28.36
CA LEU A 604 -12.32 10.24 -27.20
C LEU A 604 -13.14 11.52 -27.40
N ASP A 605 -12.52 12.58 -27.93
CA ASP A 605 -13.06 13.94 -27.95
C ASP A 605 -14.27 14.08 -28.90
N GLY A 606 -15.47 14.13 -28.34
CA GLY A 606 -16.73 14.31 -29.06
C GLY A 606 -17.17 15.78 -29.21
N GLY A 607 -16.33 16.74 -28.82
CA GLY A 607 -16.64 18.16 -28.88
C GLY A 607 -17.33 18.71 -27.63
N ALA A 608 -18.06 19.82 -27.77
CA ALA A 608 -18.63 20.55 -26.63
C ALA A 608 -19.65 19.75 -25.80
N ASP A 609 -20.47 18.93 -26.46
CA ASP A 609 -21.55 18.13 -25.87
C ASP A 609 -21.53 16.66 -26.33
N GLY A 610 -20.41 16.22 -26.91
CA GLY A 610 -20.26 14.86 -27.44
C GLY A 610 -20.93 14.60 -28.79
N MET A 611 -21.76 15.52 -29.33
CA MET A 611 -22.61 15.23 -30.50
C MET A 611 -21.97 15.58 -31.87
N ALA A 612 -20.77 16.15 -31.89
CA ALA A 612 -20.21 16.74 -33.12
C ALA A 612 -20.08 15.74 -34.27
N LEU A 613 -19.56 14.53 -34.00
CA LEU A 613 -19.40 13.50 -35.02
C LEU A 613 -20.73 12.77 -35.31
N ILE A 614 -21.54 12.53 -34.27
CA ILE A 614 -22.87 11.92 -34.38
C ILE A 614 -23.77 12.73 -35.32
N ASP A 615 -23.71 14.06 -35.24
CA ASP A 615 -24.44 14.96 -36.15
C ASP A 615 -24.08 14.73 -37.62
N THR A 616 -22.83 14.38 -37.91
CA THR A 616 -22.35 14.13 -39.27
C THR A 616 -22.73 12.73 -39.74
N ILE A 617 -22.66 11.75 -38.84
CA ILE A 617 -23.04 10.35 -39.10
C ILE A 617 -24.53 10.27 -39.45
N LEU A 618 -25.40 10.79 -38.58
CA LEU A 618 -26.86 10.71 -38.75
C LEU A 618 -27.36 11.37 -40.05
N ARG A 619 -26.77 12.49 -40.47
CA ARG A 619 -27.19 13.20 -41.69
C ARG A 619 -26.92 12.42 -42.97
N LYS A 620 -25.92 11.54 -42.97
CA LYS A 620 -25.44 10.84 -44.17
C LYS A 620 -25.83 9.37 -44.20
N ALA A 621 -26.07 8.74 -43.05
CA ALA A 621 -26.33 7.30 -42.94
C ALA A 621 -27.37 6.77 -43.95
N SER A 622 -28.49 7.47 -44.14
CA SER A 622 -29.56 7.04 -45.07
C SER A 622 -29.12 6.90 -46.53
N HIS A 623 -28.01 7.53 -46.94
CA HIS A 623 -27.48 7.41 -48.30
C HIS A 623 -26.70 6.11 -48.51
N PHE A 624 -26.27 5.47 -47.43
CA PHE A 624 -25.41 4.28 -47.44
C PHE A 624 -26.15 3.04 -46.93
N LEU A 625 -27.29 3.19 -46.28
CA LEU A 625 -28.10 2.06 -45.81
C LEU A 625 -28.98 1.48 -46.95
N LYS A 626 -29.16 0.16 -46.93
CA LYS A 626 -30.27 -0.48 -47.65
C LYS A 626 -31.62 -0.03 -47.08
N PRO A 627 -32.75 -0.22 -47.79
CA PRO A 627 -34.07 0.21 -47.30
C PRO A 627 -34.44 -0.30 -45.90
N GLU A 628 -33.99 -1.51 -45.53
CA GLU A 628 -34.17 -2.13 -44.21
C GLU A 628 -32.87 -2.19 -43.38
N GLY A 629 -31.83 -1.46 -43.82
CA GLY A 629 -30.55 -1.44 -43.12
C GLY A 629 -30.63 -0.59 -41.85
N ILE A 630 -29.83 -0.95 -40.84
CA ILE A 630 -29.81 -0.25 -39.56
C ILE A 630 -28.47 0.43 -39.26
N LEU A 631 -28.56 1.50 -38.48
CA LEU A 631 -27.42 2.21 -37.90
C LEU A 631 -27.45 2.00 -36.40
N VAL A 632 -26.35 1.47 -35.85
CA VAL A 632 -26.17 1.28 -34.42
C VAL A 632 -24.99 2.14 -33.98
N ILE A 633 -25.26 3.08 -33.07
CA ILE A 633 -24.27 4.04 -32.57
C ILE A 633 -24.16 3.89 -31.07
N GLU A 634 -22.94 3.79 -30.56
CA GLU A 634 -22.65 3.92 -29.14
C GLU A 634 -22.66 5.40 -28.74
N LEU A 635 -23.39 5.71 -27.68
CA LEU A 635 -23.45 7.03 -27.06
C LEU A 635 -23.08 6.79 -25.60
N GLY A 636 -22.01 7.41 -25.11
CA GLY A 636 -21.61 7.33 -23.70
C GLY A 636 -22.67 7.93 -22.75
N HIS A 637 -22.26 8.76 -21.79
CA HIS A 637 -23.22 9.35 -20.84
C HIS A 637 -24.07 10.51 -21.40
N GLU A 638 -24.03 10.75 -22.72
CA GLU A 638 -24.58 11.95 -23.37
C GLU A 638 -26.01 11.80 -23.92
N ARG A 639 -26.78 10.82 -23.43
CA ARG A 639 -28.17 10.55 -23.88
C ARG A 639 -29.06 11.79 -23.86
N HIS A 640 -28.93 12.62 -22.81
CA HIS A 640 -29.73 13.83 -22.68
C HIS A 640 -29.48 14.83 -23.82
N PHE A 641 -28.22 15.00 -24.25
CA PHE A 641 -27.88 15.88 -25.38
C PHE A 641 -28.42 15.33 -26.70
N PHE A 642 -28.38 14.01 -26.89
CA PHE A 642 -28.98 13.36 -28.05
C PHE A 642 -30.49 13.63 -28.15
N GLU A 643 -31.24 13.40 -27.06
CA GLU A 643 -32.69 13.60 -27.01
C GLU A 643 -33.06 15.08 -27.22
N MET A 644 -32.26 16.02 -26.71
CA MET A 644 -32.46 17.46 -26.95
C MET A 644 -32.18 17.87 -28.40
N ARG A 645 -31.16 17.29 -29.04
CA ARG A 645 -30.76 17.62 -30.43
C ARG A 645 -31.72 17.01 -31.44
N TYR A 646 -32.26 15.83 -31.15
CA TYR A 646 -33.08 15.04 -32.08
C TYR A 646 -34.47 14.70 -31.50
N PRO A 647 -35.30 15.68 -31.11
CA PRO A 647 -36.57 15.42 -30.42
C PRO A 647 -37.62 14.69 -31.28
N ASN A 648 -37.44 14.67 -32.61
CA ASN A 648 -38.34 14.00 -33.56
C ASN A 648 -37.80 12.65 -34.04
N LEU A 649 -36.57 12.28 -33.65
CA LEU A 649 -36.02 10.97 -33.93
C LEU A 649 -36.48 10.04 -32.82
N ASN A 650 -37.02 8.86 -33.17
CA ASN A 650 -37.43 7.84 -32.21
C ASN A 650 -36.38 6.71 -32.22
N PRO A 651 -35.20 6.89 -31.59
CA PRO A 651 -34.21 5.82 -31.50
C PRO A 651 -34.72 4.67 -30.63
N VAL A 652 -34.25 3.47 -30.92
CA VAL A 652 -34.38 2.33 -30.00
C VAL A 652 -33.18 2.37 -29.06
N TRP A 653 -33.43 2.54 -27.76
CA TRP A 653 -32.40 2.47 -26.74
C TRP A 653 -32.23 1.02 -26.29
N LEU A 654 -31.07 0.43 -26.60
CA LEU A 654 -30.73 -0.92 -26.19
C LEU A 654 -30.10 -0.90 -24.79
N SER A 655 -30.63 -1.70 -23.87
CA SER A 655 -30.06 -1.89 -22.53
C SER A 655 -28.98 -2.96 -22.58
N CYS A 656 -27.78 -2.66 -22.10
CA CYS A 656 -26.74 -3.66 -21.88
C CYS A 656 -26.88 -4.22 -20.45
N ALA A 657 -26.46 -5.46 -20.21
CA ALA A 657 -26.75 -6.25 -19.00
C ALA A 657 -26.24 -5.66 -17.66
N HIS A 658 -25.62 -4.48 -17.67
CA HIS A 658 -25.03 -3.81 -16.53
C HIS A 658 -25.79 -2.58 -16.00
N HIS A 659 -27.08 -2.38 -16.35
CA HIS A 659 -27.91 -1.34 -15.71
C HIS A 659 -29.33 -1.79 -15.28
N ASP A 660 -29.59 -1.55 -14.00
CA ASP A 660 -30.85 -1.19 -13.30
C ASP A 660 -32.09 -2.10 -13.22
N ASP A 661 -32.30 -3.12 -14.05
CA ASP A 661 -33.63 -3.77 -14.13
C ASP A 661 -33.88 -5.03 -13.26
N ALA A 662 -33.04 -5.33 -12.27
CA ALA A 662 -33.23 -6.53 -11.41
C ALA A 662 -33.80 -6.23 -10.00
N LEU A 663 -34.04 -4.96 -9.66
CA LEU A 663 -34.51 -4.51 -8.34
C LEU A 663 -35.80 -5.20 -7.82
N PRO A 664 -36.85 -5.43 -8.64
CA PRO A 664 -38.09 -6.05 -8.15
C PRO A 664 -37.91 -7.52 -7.76
N LEU A 665 -37.06 -8.25 -8.49
CA LEU A 665 -36.73 -9.64 -8.20
C LEU A 665 -35.88 -9.73 -6.92
N TYR A 666 -34.92 -8.82 -6.75
CA TYR A 666 -34.11 -8.72 -5.52
C TYR A 666 -34.95 -8.43 -4.29
N LEU A 667 -35.89 -7.49 -4.38
CA LEU A 667 -36.79 -7.17 -3.27
C LEU A 667 -37.68 -8.37 -2.89
N GLY A 668 -38.20 -9.09 -3.88
CA GLY A 668 -39.01 -10.30 -3.67
C GLY A 668 -38.23 -11.41 -2.95
N LEU A 669 -36.97 -11.63 -3.32
CA LEU A 669 -36.12 -12.65 -2.72
C LEU A 669 -35.73 -12.32 -1.27
N ILE A 670 -35.39 -11.05 -1.00
CA ILE A 670 -35.05 -10.57 0.36
C ILE A 670 -36.26 -10.71 1.29
N VAL A 671 -37.46 -10.36 0.83
CA VAL A 671 -38.70 -10.53 1.62
C VAL A 671 -38.97 -12.01 1.91
N ALA A 672 -38.80 -12.90 0.93
CA ALA A 672 -38.96 -14.34 1.15
C ALA A 672 -37.97 -14.87 2.21
N GLN A 673 -36.71 -14.43 2.15
CA GLN A 673 -35.69 -14.82 3.13
C GLN A 673 -36.02 -14.34 4.56
N MET A 674 -36.51 -13.10 4.72
CA MET A 674 -36.95 -12.58 6.02
C MET A 674 -38.09 -13.41 6.63
N VAL A 675 -39.05 -13.85 5.82
CA VAL A 675 -40.15 -14.71 6.28
C VAL A 675 -39.64 -16.07 6.77
N TYR A 676 -38.70 -16.68 6.03
CA TYR A 676 -38.11 -17.97 6.42
C TYR A 676 -37.29 -17.88 7.72
N VAL A 677 -36.48 -16.84 7.89
CA VAL A 677 -35.71 -16.60 9.13
C VAL A 677 -36.64 -16.43 10.33
N PHE A 678 -37.74 -15.70 10.17
CA PHE A 678 -38.72 -15.52 11.23
C PHE A 678 -39.40 -16.83 11.63
N HIS A 679 -39.85 -17.62 10.65
CA HIS A 679 -40.46 -18.93 10.92
C HIS A 679 -39.50 -19.87 11.65
N PHE A 680 -38.23 -19.90 11.23
CA PHE A 680 -37.20 -20.69 11.88
C PHE A 680 -36.95 -20.24 13.34
N TRP A 681 -36.90 -18.94 13.60
CA TRP A 681 -36.69 -18.41 14.95
C TRP A 681 -37.81 -18.84 15.92
N VAL A 682 -39.06 -18.83 15.46
CA VAL A 682 -40.21 -19.28 16.24
C VAL A 682 -40.08 -20.78 16.60
N GLU A 683 -39.69 -21.62 15.65
CA GLU A 683 -39.49 -23.05 15.90
C GLU A 683 -38.34 -23.31 16.89
N LEU A 684 -37.23 -22.58 16.76
CA LEU A 684 -36.08 -22.70 17.65
C LEU A 684 -36.43 -22.32 19.10
N VAL A 685 -37.19 -21.23 19.29
CA VAL A 685 -37.64 -20.80 20.62
C VAL A 685 -38.51 -21.86 21.28
N HIS A 686 -39.46 -22.44 20.54
CA HIS A 686 -40.32 -23.51 21.07
C HIS A 686 -39.52 -24.75 21.45
N LEU A 687 -38.49 -25.08 20.68
CA LEU A 687 -37.61 -26.22 20.93
C LEU A 687 -36.73 -26.02 22.19
N VAL A 688 -36.18 -24.80 22.37
CA VAL A 688 -35.40 -24.44 23.55
C VAL A 688 -36.28 -24.42 24.81
N GLN A 689 -37.47 -23.83 24.74
CA GLN A 689 -38.43 -23.85 25.86
C GLN A 689 -38.83 -25.28 26.24
N ALA A 690 -38.99 -26.17 25.26
CA ALA A 690 -39.26 -27.58 25.52
C ALA A 690 -38.08 -28.29 26.20
N ALA A 691 -36.84 -27.98 25.80
CA ALA A 691 -35.63 -28.53 26.42
C ALA A 691 -35.45 -28.08 27.89
N PHE A 692 -35.94 -26.89 28.26
CA PHE A 692 -35.93 -26.38 29.63
C PHE A 692 -37.15 -26.81 30.48
N GLY A 693 -37.96 -27.75 29.99
CA GLY A 693 -39.01 -28.39 30.78
C GLY A 693 -40.38 -27.71 30.75
N ASP A 694 -40.61 -26.75 29.85
CA ASP A 694 -41.93 -26.14 29.69
C ASP A 694 -42.94 -27.15 29.11
N GLN A 695 -43.96 -27.50 29.89
CA GLN A 695 -44.95 -28.50 29.52
C GLN A 695 -45.85 -28.10 28.33
N GLN A 696 -46.01 -26.81 28.05
CA GLN A 696 -46.73 -26.36 26.84
C GLN A 696 -45.83 -26.47 25.60
N ALA A 697 -44.56 -26.09 25.71
CA ALA A 697 -43.60 -26.21 24.63
C ALA A 697 -43.32 -27.69 24.28
N ILE A 698 -43.21 -28.56 25.28
CA ILE A 698 -43.08 -30.02 25.08
C ILE A 698 -44.30 -30.58 24.33
N LYS A 699 -45.52 -30.15 24.66
CA LYS A 699 -46.73 -30.56 23.93
C LYS A 699 -46.72 -30.08 22.48
N LEU A 700 -46.28 -28.84 22.22
CA LEU A 700 -46.16 -28.28 20.88
C LEU A 700 -45.10 -29.03 20.04
N VAL A 701 -43.94 -29.32 20.62
CA VAL A 701 -42.87 -30.10 19.97
C VAL A 701 -43.33 -31.53 19.67
N ILE A 702 -44.04 -32.18 20.59
CA ILE A 702 -44.61 -33.53 20.34
C ILE A 702 -45.71 -33.47 19.26
N CYS A 703 -46.60 -32.47 19.27
CA CYS A 703 -47.63 -32.28 18.23
C CYS A 703 -46.96 -32.11 16.85
N ALA A 704 -45.95 -31.24 16.75
CA ALA A 704 -45.20 -30.99 15.52
C ALA A 704 -44.44 -32.23 15.03
N VAL A 705 -43.79 -32.98 15.93
CA VAL A 705 -43.02 -34.18 15.60
C VAL A 705 -43.91 -35.34 15.13
N GLN A 706 -45.14 -35.47 15.66
CA GLN A 706 -46.07 -36.55 15.32
C GLN A 706 -46.98 -36.27 14.12
N SER A 707 -47.32 -35.00 13.82
CA SER A 707 -48.38 -34.68 12.83
C SER A 707 -47.95 -33.88 11.60
N GLY A 708 -46.67 -33.54 11.42
CA GLY A 708 -46.13 -33.09 10.13
C GLY A 708 -46.88 -31.93 9.47
N ASN A 709 -46.95 -30.77 10.14
CA ASN A 709 -47.61 -29.52 9.71
C ASN A 709 -49.15 -29.47 9.80
N SER A 710 -49.70 -29.60 11.00
CA SER A 710 -51.06 -29.13 11.28
C SER A 710 -51.13 -28.38 12.61
N ILE A 711 -51.50 -27.09 12.55
CA ILE A 711 -51.71 -26.24 13.72
C ILE A 711 -52.78 -26.89 14.61
N CYS A 712 -52.38 -27.35 15.80
CA CYS A 712 -53.26 -28.05 16.72
C CYS A 712 -54.35 -27.08 17.22
N ALA A 713 -55.62 -27.35 16.88
CA ALA A 713 -56.76 -26.51 17.26
C ALA A 713 -56.89 -26.40 18.80
N PRO A 714 -57.32 -25.25 19.36
CA PRO A 714 -57.19 -24.93 20.79
C PRO A 714 -58.04 -25.76 21.76
N ASN A 715 -58.79 -26.78 21.31
CA ASN A 715 -59.77 -27.52 22.11
C ASN A 715 -59.64 -29.06 22.04
N ALA A 716 -58.43 -29.61 21.93
CA ALA A 716 -58.22 -31.07 22.09
C ALA A 716 -58.13 -31.46 23.59
N PRO A 717 -58.77 -32.56 24.04
CA PRO A 717 -58.73 -32.98 25.45
C PRO A 717 -57.34 -33.46 25.87
N PRO A 718 -56.92 -33.26 27.14
CA PRO A 718 -55.58 -33.62 27.58
C PRO A 718 -55.40 -35.16 27.64
N PRO A 719 -54.23 -35.71 27.25
CA PRO A 719 -53.98 -37.14 27.41
C PRO A 719 -53.84 -37.50 28.90
N LEU A 720 -54.52 -38.58 29.28
CA LEU A 720 -54.47 -39.22 30.61
C LEU A 720 -53.34 -40.26 30.66
N SER A 721 -52.15 -39.87 31.16
CA SER A 721 -51.15 -40.75 31.83
C SER A 721 -49.83 -39.99 32.06
N PRO A 722 -49.02 -40.31 33.09
CA PRO A 722 -47.68 -39.74 33.22
C PRO A 722 -46.84 -40.19 32.03
N LEU A 723 -46.23 -39.24 31.31
CA LEU A 723 -45.33 -39.50 30.18
C LEU A 723 -44.13 -40.33 30.68
N HIS A 724 -44.16 -41.64 30.49
CA HIS A 724 -42.91 -42.40 30.41
C HIS A 724 -42.31 -42.08 29.04
N LEU A 725 -41.16 -41.40 29.01
CA LEU A 725 -40.41 -41.25 27.77
C LEU A 725 -39.99 -42.64 27.28
N THR A 726 -40.68 -43.18 26.29
CA THR A 726 -40.23 -44.36 25.55
C THR A 726 -38.96 -44.02 24.78
N GLU A 727 -38.04 -44.98 24.65
CA GLU A 727 -36.77 -44.82 23.92
C GLU A 727 -37.00 -44.28 22.49
N THR A 728 -38.07 -44.73 21.83
CA THR A 728 -38.51 -44.22 20.52
C THR A 728 -38.85 -42.73 20.53
N LEU A 729 -39.50 -42.23 21.59
CA LEU A 729 -39.88 -40.81 21.70
C LEU A 729 -38.64 -39.93 21.91
N ILE A 730 -37.70 -40.36 22.74
CA ILE A 730 -36.42 -39.66 22.93
C ILE A 730 -35.66 -39.59 21.60
N MET A 731 -35.57 -40.72 20.88
CA MET A 731 -34.87 -40.79 19.60
C MET A 731 -35.51 -39.87 18.55
N LEU A 732 -36.85 -39.81 18.46
CA LEU A 732 -37.56 -38.90 17.56
C LEU A 732 -37.36 -37.42 17.90
N VAL A 733 -37.28 -37.06 19.18
CA VAL A 733 -36.99 -35.68 19.63
C VAL A 733 -35.55 -35.29 19.32
N VAL A 734 -34.58 -36.18 19.57
CA VAL A 734 -33.17 -35.95 19.25
C VAL A 734 -32.96 -35.84 17.74
N LEU A 735 -33.61 -36.67 16.93
CA LEU A 735 -33.58 -36.57 15.46
C LEU A 735 -34.19 -35.26 14.98
N GLY A 736 -35.29 -34.79 15.59
CA GLY A 736 -35.86 -33.48 15.29
C GLY A 736 -34.93 -32.31 15.63
N LEU A 737 -34.19 -32.40 16.75
CA LEU A 737 -33.15 -31.42 17.11
C LEU A 737 -32.02 -31.38 16.08
N ILE A 738 -31.53 -32.55 15.65
CA ILE A 738 -30.50 -32.64 14.61
C ILE A 738 -31.00 -32.02 13.30
N ASP A 739 -32.23 -32.32 12.92
CA ASP A 739 -32.85 -31.82 11.69
C ASP A 739 -32.96 -30.29 11.67
N VAL A 740 -33.40 -29.67 12.78
CA VAL A 740 -33.44 -28.20 12.93
C VAL A 740 -32.05 -27.58 12.77
N VAL A 741 -31.01 -28.18 13.37
CA VAL A 741 -29.63 -27.69 13.23
C VAL A 741 -29.14 -27.84 11.78
N MET A 742 -29.48 -28.94 11.11
CA MET A 742 -29.10 -29.16 9.70
C MET A 742 -29.78 -28.16 8.75
N ILE A 743 -31.07 -27.89 8.95
CA ILE A 743 -31.83 -26.88 8.19
C ILE A 743 -31.25 -25.48 8.43
N SER A 744 -30.86 -25.16 9.67
CA SER A 744 -30.20 -23.89 10.01
C SER A 744 -28.92 -23.68 9.20
N ASN A 745 -28.10 -24.72 9.11
CA ASN A 745 -26.84 -24.69 8.38
C ASN A 745 -27.07 -24.51 6.87
N LEU A 746 -28.08 -25.19 6.32
CA LEU A 746 -28.51 -24.99 4.93
C LEU A 746 -28.97 -23.54 4.68
N LEU A 747 -29.76 -22.97 5.59
CA LEU A 747 -30.28 -21.62 5.48
C LEU A 747 -29.16 -20.58 5.52
N ILE A 748 -28.17 -20.76 6.39
CA ILE A 748 -26.94 -19.92 6.40
C ILE A 748 -26.20 -20.04 5.07
N MET A 749 -26.01 -21.26 4.54
CA MET A 749 -25.35 -21.45 3.23
C MET A 749 -26.11 -20.79 2.07
N VAL A 750 -27.44 -20.82 2.09
CA VAL A 750 -28.28 -20.15 1.09
C VAL A 750 -28.25 -18.63 1.25
N ILE A 751 -28.20 -18.12 2.48
CA ILE A 751 -28.04 -16.68 2.74
C ILE A 751 -26.67 -16.20 2.27
N VAL A 752 -25.59 -16.90 2.64
CA VAL A 752 -24.22 -16.54 2.25
C VAL A 752 -24.05 -16.65 0.74
N GLY A 753 -24.50 -17.75 0.12
CA GLY A 753 -24.47 -17.92 -1.33
C GLY A 753 -25.34 -16.91 -2.07
N GLY A 754 -26.52 -16.58 -1.52
CA GLY A 754 -27.38 -15.54 -2.05
C GLY A 754 -26.75 -14.15 -1.93
N TYR A 755 -26.09 -13.85 -0.82
CA TYR A 755 -25.35 -12.61 -0.63
C TYR A 755 -24.17 -12.52 -1.61
N GLU A 756 -23.37 -13.58 -1.76
CA GLU A 756 -22.27 -13.66 -2.72
C GLU A 756 -22.77 -13.48 -4.16
N THR A 757 -23.84 -14.19 -4.54
CA THR A 757 -24.34 -14.20 -5.93
C THR A 757 -25.09 -12.90 -6.29
N PHE A 758 -25.77 -12.27 -5.32
CA PHE A 758 -26.72 -11.18 -5.62
C PHE A 758 -26.39 -9.84 -4.95
N VAL A 759 -25.78 -9.81 -3.76
CA VAL A 759 -25.50 -8.56 -3.02
C VAL A 759 -24.07 -8.07 -3.25
N SER A 760 -23.08 -8.97 -3.40
CA SER A 760 -21.70 -8.56 -3.73
C SER A 760 -21.61 -7.78 -5.04
N ARG A 761 -22.54 -8.03 -5.98
CA ARG A 761 -22.60 -7.40 -7.30
C ARG A 761 -23.29 -6.03 -7.31
N MET A 762 -23.84 -5.56 -6.19
CA MET A 762 -24.55 -4.26 -6.10
C MET A 762 -23.63 -3.06 -5.81
N TYR A 763 -22.31 -3.14 -6.06
CA TYR A 763 -21.34 -2.04 -5.85
C TYR A 763 -21.44 -1.35 -4.48
N LEU A 764 -21.48 -2.13 -3.38
CA LEU A 764 -21.29 -1.63 -2.01
C LEU A 764 -19.81 -1.69 -1.60
N GLU A 765 -18.88 -1.37 -2.51
CA GLU A 765 -17.43 -1.52 -2.31
C GLU A 765 -16.85 -0.57 -1.24
N GLU A 766 -17.62 0.44 -0.78
CA GLU A 766 -17.16 1.40 0.24
C GLU A 766 -17.87 1.30 1.60
N HIS A 767 -18.68 0.26 1.86
CA HIS A 767 -19.39 0.17 3.13
C HIS A 767 -18.54 -0.49 4.25
N PRO A 768 -18.32 0.18 5.40
CA PRO A 768 -17.39 -0.25 6.46
C PRO A 768 -17.77 -1.54 7.20
N ASP A 769 -18.94 -2.12 6.90
CA ASP A 769 -19.48 -3.32 7.57
C ASP A 769 -19.35 -4.60 6.71
N GLN A 770 -18.58 -4.58 5.61
CA GLN A 770 -18.36 -5.78 4.81
C GLN A 770 -17.56 -6.85 5.61
N PRO A 771 -18.07 -8.08 5.79
CA PRO A 771 -17.33 -9.11 6.51
C PRO A 771 -16.16 -9.65 5.66
N GLU A 772 -14.93 -9.51 6.15
CA GLU A 772 -13.67 -9.86 5.46
C GLU A 772 -13.56 -11.33 4.98
N TRP A 773 -14.32 -12.26 5.55
CA TRP A 773 -14.25 -13.70 5.25
C TRP A 773 -15.04 -14.13 4.00
N LEU A 774 -15.79 -13.22 3.39
CA LEU A 774 -16.75 -13.52 2.31
C LEU A 774 -16.12 -13.57 0.90
N SER A 775 -14.93 -13.00 0.72
CA SER A 775 -14.18 -12.99 -0.55
C SER A 775 -13.58 -14.34 -0.96
N HIS A 776 -13.68 -15.37 -0.10
CA HIS A 776 -13.07 -16.69 -0.29
C HIS A 776 -14.09 -17.83 -0.50
N VAL A 777 -15.36 -17.51 -0.76
CA VAL A 777 -16.40 -18.52 -0.95
C VAL A 777 -16.42 -18.99 -2.41
N ASN A 778 -15.80 -20.13 -2.70
CA ASN A 778 -15.81 -20.73 -4.04
C ASN A 778 -17.21 -21.32 -4.35
N ALA A 779 -17.85 -20.87 -5.43
CA ALA A 779 -19.18 -21.31 -5.86
C ALA A 779 -19.29 -22.84 -6.06
N THR A 780 -18.22 -23.52 -6.47
CA THR A 780 -18.17 -24.98 -6.60
C THR A 780 -18.18 -25.67 -5.24
N VAL A 781 -17.43 -25.13 -4.27
CA VAL A 781 -17.44 -25.61 -2.87
C VAL A 781 -18.83 -25.40 -2.25
N LEU A 782 -19.50 -24.29 -2.56
CA LEU A 782 -20.86 -24.00 -2.09
C LEU A 782 -21.88 -25.01 -2.66
N LYS A 783 -21.83 -25.31 -3.97
CA LYS A 783 -22.72 -26.30 -4.63
C LYS A 783 -22.60 -27.69 -3.98
N VAL A 784 -21.39 -28.15 -3.70
CA VAL A 784 -21.13 -29.45 -3.08
C VAL A 784 -21.60 -29.48 -1.61
N LYS A 785 -21.33 -28.42 -0.84
CA LYS A 785 -21.79 -28.31 0.55
C LYS A 785 -23.31 -28.26 0.65
N LEU A 786 -23.98 -27.53 -0.25
CA LEU A 786 -25.43 -27.43 -0.30
C LEU A 786 -26.10 -28.77 -0.66
N ALA A 787 -25.58 -29.46 -1.69
CA ALA A 787 -26.08 -30.79 -2.07
C ALA A 787 -25.93 -31.81 -0.93
N THR A 788 -24.79 -31.79 -0.24
CA THR A 788 -24.50 -32.68 0.90
C THR A 788 -25.42 -32.40 2.09
N ALA A 789 -25.72 -31.12 2.37
CA ALA A 789 -26.63 -30.72 3.42
C ALA A 789 -28.08 -31.16 3.15
N ILE A 790 -28.57 -31.00 1.91
CA ILE A 790 -29.91 -31.44 1.49
C ILE A 790 -30.06 -32.97 1.63
N ILE A 791 -29.04 -33.73 1.22
CA ILE A 791 -29.02 -35.18 1.40
C ILE A 791 -29.07 -35.53 2.90
N GLY A 792 -28.25 -34.89 3.73
CA GLY A 792 -28.23 -35.16 5.17
C GLY A 792 -29.57 -34.87 5.86
N ILE A 793 -30.22 -33.75 5.54
CA ILE A 793 -31.58 -33.41 6.03
C ILE A 793 -32.57 -34.50 5.61
N SER A 794 -32.53 -34.89 4.33
CA SER A 794 -33.40 -35.93 3.79
C SER A 794 -33.15 -37.31 4.43
N SER A 795 -31.90 -37.66 4.77
CA SER A 795 -31.55 -38.89 5.47
C SER A 795 -32.10 -38.92 6.90
N VAL A 796 -32.05 -37.79 7.63
CA VAL A 796 -32.61 -37.67 8.99
C VAL A 796 -34.13 -37.84 8.96
N HIS A 797 -34.81 -37.20 7.99
CA HIS A 797 -36.24 -37.37 7.77
C HIS A 797 -36.60 -38.83 7.44
N LEU A 798 -35.84 -39.49 6.58
CA LEU A 798 -36.08 -40.88 6.20
C LEU A 798 -35.86 -41.83 7.39
N LEU A 799 -34.83 -41.58 8.21
CA LEU A 799 -34.57 -42.35 9.44
C LEU A 799 -35.71 -42.18 10.46
N LYS A 800 -36.23 -40.95 10.62
CA LYS A 800 -37.42 -40.68 11.44
C LYS A 800 -38.63 -41.48 10.97
N THR A 801 -38.84 -41.55 9.65
CA THR A 801 -39.91 -42.35 9.02
C THR A 801 -39.76 -43.84 9.27
N PHE A 802 -38.54 -44.38 9.19
CA PHE A 802 -38.29 -45.81 9.48
C PHE A 802 -38.47 -46.17 10.96
N ILE A 803 -38.05 -45.28 11.86
CA ILE A 803 -38.25 -45.45 13.31
C ILE A 803 -39.74 -45.46 13.67
N ASN A 804 -40.55 -44.72 12.91
CA ASN A 804 -41.99 -44.57 13.14
C ASN A 804 -42.86 -45.35 12.13
N ALA A 805 -42.26 -46.33 11.44
CA ALA A 805 -42.86 -46.99 10.27
C ALA A 805 -44.22 -47.65 10.57
N ASP A 806 -44.39 -48.20 11.78
CA ASP A 806 -45.64 -48.86 12.20
C ASP A 806 -46.85 -47.91 12.24
N SER A 807 -46.62 -46.59 12.26
CA SER A 807 -47.67 -45.57 12.31
C SER A 807 -47.83 -44.76 11.02
N MET A 808 -47.08 -45.10 9.96
CA MET A 808 -47.07 -44.35 8.70
C MET A 808 -47.61 -45.20 7.55
N GLU A 809 -48.35 -44.56 6.64
CA GLU A 809 -48.86 -45.25 5.45
C GLU A 809 -47.70 -45.68 4.54
N THR A 810 -47.73 -46.92 4.03
CA THR A 810 -46.66 -47.47 3.17
C THR A 810 -46.35 -46.59 1.97
N LYS A 811 -47.35 -45.91 1.40
CA LYS A 811 -47.17 -44.97 0.29
C LYS A 811 -46.27 -43.79 0.67
N THR A 812 -46.40 -43.27 1.89
CA THR A 812 -45.59 -42.16 2.40
C THR A 812 -44.14 -42.58 2.57
N ILE A 813 -43.91 -43.78 3.12
CA ILE A 813 -42.56 -44.36 3.28
C ILE A 813 -41.89 -44.54 1.91
N VAL A 814 -42.62 -45.10 0.93
CA VAL A 814 -42.12 -45.27 -0.45
C VAL A 814 -41.82 -43.92 -1.11
N ALA A 815 -42.72 -42.94 -1.02
CA ALA A 815 -42.53 -41.62 -1.62
C ALA A 815 -41.31 -40.88 -1.05
N GLN A 816 -41.14 -40.90 0.28
CA GLN A 816 -39.97 -40.28 0.92
C GLN A 816 -38.66 -40.99 0.58
N THR A 817 -38.69 -42.32 0.46
CA THR A 817 -37.52 -43.10 0.01
C THR A 817 -37.14 -42.73 -1.43
N VAL A 818 -38.14 -42.60 -2.32
CA VAL A 818 -37.91 -42.20 -3.72
C VAL A 818 -37.32 -40.79 -3.80
N ILE A 819 -37.86 -39.82 -3.04
CA ILE A 819 -37.34 -38.45 -3.00
C ILE A 819 -35.88 -38.44 -2.54
N HIS A 820 -35.54 -39.21 -1.50
CA HIS A 820 -34.16 -39.30 -1.01
C HIS A 820 -33.20 -39.86 -2.06
N VAL A 821 -33.61 -40.93 -2.76
CA VAL A 821 -32.84 -41.52 -3.86
C VAL A 821 -32.62 -40.52 -5.00
N VAL A 822 -33.62 -39.71 -5.32
CA VAL A 822 -33.49 -38.64 -6.32
C VAL A 822 -32.42 -37.62 -5.91
N PHE A 823 -32.39 -37.18 -4.65
CA PHE A 823 -31.36 -36.24 -4.19
C PHE A 823 -29.94 -36.82 -4.27
N ILE A 824 -29.77 -38.10 -3.93
CA ILE A 824 -28.48 -38.79 -4.07
C ILE A 824 -28.05 -38.83 -5.53
N LEU A 825 -28.96 -39.21 -6.44
CA LEU A 825 -28.67 -39.26 -7.88
C LEU A 825 -28.35 -37.88 -8.45
N SER A 826 -29.05 -36.82 -8.02
CA SER A 826 -28.76 -35.44 -8.42
C SER A 826 -27.38 -34.99 -7.95
N ALA A 827 -26.98 -35.28 -6.71
CA ALA A 827 -25.64 -34.94 -6.23
C ALA A 827 -24.55 -35.72 -6.97
N MET A 828 -24.78 -37.00 -7.28
CA MET A 828 -23.88 -37.79 -8.11
C MET A 828 -23.76 -37.23 -9.53
N ALA A 829 -24.87 -36.75 -10.11
CA ALA A 829 -24.86 -36.10 -11.42
C ALA A 829 -24.07 -34.78 -11.38
N ILE A 830 -24.25 -33.95 -10.35
CA ILE A 830 -23.47 -32.71 -10.15
C ILE A 830 -21.98 -33.04 -10.06
N ALA A 831 -21.59 -34.03 -9.24
CA ALA A 831 -20.21 -34.47 -9.11
C ALA A 831 -19.64 -35.06 -10.41
N ALA A 832 -20.45 -35.80 -11.18
CA ALA A 832 -20.05 -36.33 -12.47
C ALA A 832 -19.87 -35.21 -13.51
N THR A 833 -20.73 -34.19 -13.49
CA THR A 833 -20.62 -33.02 -14.40
C THR A 833 -19.36 -32.24 -14.09
N ASP A 834 -19.07 -32.01 -12.81
CA ASP A 834 -17.84 -31.35 -12.34
C ASP A 834 -16.59 -32.15 -12.72
N TRP A 835 -16.65 -33.48 -12.58
CA TRP A 835 -15.58 -34.39 -13.01
C TRP A 835 -15.38 -34.41 -14.53
N ILE A 836 -16.46 -34.35 -15.32
CA ILE A 836 -16.36 -34.28 -16.78
C ILE A 836 -15.76 -32.94 -17.20
N LEU A 837 -16.26 -31.82 -16.65
CA LEU A 837 -15.75 -30.48 -16.97
C LEU A 837 -14.25 -30.35 -16.64
N THR A 838 -13.82 -30.82 -15.46
CA THR A 838 -12.40 -30.83 -15.08
C THR A 838 -11.57 -31.75 -15.97
N LYS A 839 -12.11 -32.88 -16.45
CA LYS A 839 -11.40 -33.81 -17.33
C LYS A 839 -11.34 -33.34 -18.78
N THR A 840 -12.37 -32.64 -19.28
CA THR A 840 -12.39 -32.04 -20.61
C THR A 840 -11.41 -30.86 -20.69
N ALA A 841 -11.32 -30.04 -19.64
CA ALA A 841 -10.26 -29.04 -19.50
C ALA A 841 -8.86 -29.67 -19.57
N HIS A 842 -8.65 -30.81 -18.90
CA HIS A 842 -7.37 -31.54 -18.90
C HIS A 842 -7.05 -32.28 -20.22
N GLN A 843 -8.05 -32.52 -21.09
CA GLN A 843 -7.84 -33.09 -22.42
C GLN A 843 -7.62 -32.02 -23.49
N ALA A 844 -8.22 -30.84 -23.34
CA ALA A 844 -7.94 -29.67 -24.18
C ALA A 844 -6.50 -29.13 -23.98
N GLU A 845 -5.94 -29.23 -22.76
CA GLU A 845 -4.52 -28.92 -22.49
C GLU A 845 -3.51 -29.91 -23.13
N LYS A 846 -3.97 -31.04 -23.70
CA LYS A 846 -3.09 -32.09 -24.28
C LYS A 846 -3.23 -32.27 -25.80
N SER A 847 -4.16 -31.59 -26.44
CA SER A 847 -4.31 -31.52 -27.90
C SER A 847 -3.82 -30.17 -28.40
#